data_AF-A0A1H6FDU1-F1
#
_entry.id   AF-A0A1H6FDU1-F1
#
_cell.length_a   1.000
_cell.length_b   1.000
_cell.length_c   1.000
_cell.angle_alpha   90.00
_cell.angle_beta   90.00
_cell.angle_gamma   90.00
#
_symmetry.space_group_name_H-M   'P 1'
#
loop_
_entity.id
_entity.type
_entity.pdbx_description
1 polymer ?
#
loop_
_entity_poly.entity_id
_entity_poly.type
_entity_poly.pdbx_seq_one_letter_code
_entity_poly.pdbx_strand_id
1 'polypeptide(L)'
;MKKPESESTPAQSLHFKNGRSAKAITAPLNTEITPLLATLGLDKQAKALISISGGADGLEAEKSSRLQQLFSRGIAVAAAETGADLIDGGTDSGVMAMMGQGVADRNYRSRLIGVIPAPLVDLSENSLDVAKLPAEEGALEAPSTPAQSSASTKLESNHSHFVLADAPGWGEEIPLKNRIIEKMAQHIPTLSILVNGGDLSRTEILHSVRMGWPVIVISGSGRLADEITELKNNPPDFIEDTELAEIMAEGRLYLFSLDDVLDKKIAELQRLIRRLLRGDTTLKQAWERFARYDFNATRQQRTFHRVQMTIIVLSVLGTAMALLQGTLDRELALINTYRLNLYQNGMLAQYNEPPKSIIAVYQQHEKLRQELKDKGIEPDETSLLTQLPADNQAPVESIPEHIELVENLRDFRILERISHWVKNHFIYFEAIFRFISNTLQNLIILVPIIVTALLAAANRFNNGNKWLALRSSAEAVKREIFRYRAQAEIYFPVAGEKKNQEIKLDDRLKLISDQLMQSEVNLSALHPSPNNIPPRNSIAEADDGYSPLSPEQYLSYRLENQLNYYVGKTVKLEKKLYRLQIWIYIFGGIGTLLAAVGLELWIALTSSLVAALGTYLSYQQIETTLLKYNKAASELDNIRSWWTALPSAEQEKQANINLMVGQSERTLHSEFSGWVQEMQDTLLALKEEQQEQLAEHENLETAKPETTLTAQVPGASH
;
A
#
# COMPACT_ATOMS: atom_id res chain seq x y z
N MET A 1 -13.98 51.33 -13.92
CA MET A 1 -15.23 50.64 -14.29
C MET A 1 -15.76 49.92 -13.05
N LYS A 2 -16.86 50.40 -12.47
CA LYS A 2 -17.54 49.73 -11.35
C LYS A 2 -18.13 48.41 -11.86
N LYS A 3 -17.83 47.32 -11.16
CA LYS A 3 -18.49 46.01 -11.30
C LYS A 3 -20.00 46.24 -11.00
N PRO A 4 -20.94 45.74 -11.81
CA PRO A 4 -22.35 45.86 -11.46
C PRO A 4 -22.57 45.08 -10.16
N GLU A 5 -23.07 45.77 -9.13
CA GLU A 5 -23.61 45.16 -7.93
C GLU A 5 -24.78 44.28 -8.38
N SER A 6 -24.63 42.96 -8.34
CA SER A 6 -25.76 42.06 -8.52
C SER A 6 -26.65 42.19 -7.28
N GLU A 7 -27.74 42.93 -7.38
CA GLU A 7 -28.83 42.89 -6.42
C GLU A 7 -29.33 41.44 -6.33
N SER A 8 -28.82 40.68 -5.36
CA SER A 8 -29.35 39.35 -5.09
C SER A 8 -30.72 39.52 -4.44
N THR A 9 -31.77 39.12 -5.15
CA THR A 9 -33.13 39.10 -4.62
C THR A 9 -33.13 38.29 -3.30
N PRO A 10 -33.63 38.85 -2.18
CA PRO A 10 -33.66 38.13 -0.92
C PRO A 10 -34.56 36.90 -1.04
N ALA A 11 -34.17 35.78 -0.42
CA ALA A 11 -35.04 34.61 -0.34
C ALA A 11 -36.31 34.95 0.44
N GLN A 12 -37.45 34.55 -0.11
CA GLN A 12 -38.77 34.74 0.46
C GLN A 12 -39.24 33.43 1.11
N SER A 13 -40.05 33.52 2.15
CA SER A 13 -40.71 32.35 2.73
C SER A 13 -42.10 32.21 2.10
N LEU A 14 -42.32 31.12 1.37
CA LEU A 14 -43.64 30.72 0.86
C LEU A 14 -44.34 29.90 1.93
N HIS A 15 -45.52 30.33 2.38
CA HIS A 15 -46.35 29.54 3.30
C HIS A 15 -47.47 28.83 2.54
N PHE A 16 -47.72 27.57 2.88
CA PHE A 16 -48.72 26.71 2.26
C PHE A 16 -49.90 26.46 3.21
N LYS A 17 -51.07 26.13 2.65
CA LYS A 17 -52.30 25.82 3.41
C LYS A 17 -52.15 24.63 4.37
N ASN A 18 -51.21 23.73 4.10
CA ASN A 18 -50.88 22.59 4.97
C ASN A 18 -50.04 22.98 6.20
N GLY A 19 -49.78 24.28 6.42
CA GLY A 19 -48.99 24.81 7.54
C GLY A 19 -47.47 24.70 7.36
N ARG A 20 -46.99 24.27 6.18
CA ARG A 20 -45.56 24.23 5.86
C ARG A 20 -45.11 25.52 5.20
N SER A 21 -43.81 25.74 5.26
CA SER A 21 -43.15 26.80 4.50
C SER A 21 -41.96 26.28 3.69
N ALA A 22 -41.67 26.96 2.59
CA ALA A 22 -40.52 26.73 1.72
C ALA A 22 -39.77 28.03 1.47
N LYS A 23 -38.44 27.95 1.29
CA LYS A 23 -37.64 29.10 0.86
C LYS A 23 -37.69 29.23 -0.65
N ALA A 24 -38.06 30.38 -1.17
CA ALA A 24 -38.11 30.65 -2.60
C ALA A 24 -37.19 31.81 -2.98
N ILE A 25 -36.59 31.73 -4.17
CA ILE A 25 -35.86 32.84 -4.79
C ILE A 25 -36.25 32.94 -6.26
N THR A 26 -36.52 34.15 -6.73
CA THR A 26 -36.68 34.43 -8.17
C THR A 26 -35.31 34.70 -8.78
N ALA A 27 -34.99 34.02 -9.88
CA ALA A 27 -33.66 34.08 -10.49
C ALA A 27 -33.72 34.15 -12.02
N PRO A 28 -33.05 35.14 -12.64
CA PRO A 28 -32.75 35.12 -14.07
C PRO A 28 -32.00 33.86 -14.52
N LEU A 29 -32.21 33.41 -15.76
CA LEU A 29 -31.56 32.22 -16.32
C LEU A 29 -30.02 32.27 -16.29
N ASN A 30 -29.42 33.47 -16.32
CA ASN A 30 -27.97 33.70 -16.30
C ASN A 30 -27.41 33.99 -14.90
N THR A 31 -28.21 33.84 -13.84
CA THR A 31 -27.80 34.12 -12.44
C THR A 31 -26.55 33.34 -12.03
N GLU A 32 -25.71 33.94 -11.21
CA GLU A 32 -24.58 33.28 -10.55
C GLU A 32 -25.07 32.24 -9.52
N ILE A 33 -24.67 30.98 -9.68
CA ILE A 33 -25.26 29.87 -8.90
C ILE A 33 -24.75 29.85 -7.45
N THR A 34 -23.47 30.18 -7.23
CA THR A 34 -22.87 30.17 -5.87
C THR A 34 -23.62 31.08 -4.88
N PRO A 35 -23.86 32.38 -5.17
CA PRO A 35 -24.64 33.22 -4.27
C PRO A 35 -26.11 32.77 -4.16
N LEU A 36 -26.72 32.26 -5.25
CA LEU A 36 -28.08 31.72 -5.21
C LEU A 36 -28.21 30.57 -4.19
N LEU A 37 -27.29 29.60 -4.23
CA LEU A 37 -27.30 28.47 -3.29
C LEU A 37 -27.02 28.91 -1.84
N ALA A 38 -26.12 29.89 -1.64
CA ALA A 38 -25.84 30.43 -0.32
C ALA A 38 -27.07 31.12 0.29
N THR A 39 -27.82 31.90 -0.50
CA THR A 39 -29.05 32.56 -0.07
C THR A 39 -30.15 31.57 0.30
N LEU A 40 -30.26 30.44 -0.42
CA LEU A 40 -31.18 29.36 -0.06
C LEU A 40 -30.69 28.50 1.12
N GLY A 41 -29.41 28.57 1.49
CA GLY A 41 -28.80 27.70 2.50
C GLY A 41 -28.51 26.28 1.99
N LEU A 42 -28.25 26.15 0.69
CA LEU A 42 -27.99 24.88 0.00
C LEU A 42 -26.49 24.63 -0.25
N ASP A 43 -25.58 25.47 0.27
CA ASP A 43 -24.16 25.48 -0.09
C ASP A 43 -23.31 24.36 0.53
N LYS A 44 -23.70 23.74 1.67
CA LYS A 44 -22.76 22.86 2.44
C LYS A 44 -23.31 21.63 3.16
N GLN A 45 -24.56 21.18 2.93
CA GLN A 45 -25.16 20.13 3.78
C GLN A 45 -25.44 18.76 3.13
N ALA A 46 -25.49 18.66 1.81
CA ALA A 46 -25.86 17.40 1.16
C ALA A 46 -24.69 16.41 1.15
N LYS A 47 -24.96 15.12 1.35
CA LYS A 47 -23.97 14.05 1.16
C LYS A 47 -24.05 13.40 -0.21
N ALA A 48 -25.16 13.62 -0.92
CA ALA A 48 -25.48 13.09 -2.23
C ALA A 48 -26.56 13.97 -2.89
N LEU A 49 -26.76 13.80 -4.20
CA LEU A 49 -27.81 14.49 -4.95
C LEU A 49 -28.57 13.48 -5.83
N ILE A 50 -29.90 13.58 -5.82
CA ILE A 50 -30.77 12.82 -6.72
C ILE A 50 -31.58 13.81 -7.55
N SER A 51 -31.35 13.81 -8.87
CA SER A 51 -32.20 14.53 -9.82
C SER A 51 -33.32 13.63 -10.30
N ILE A 52 -34.54 14.14 -10.31
CA ILE A 52 -35.72 13.41 -10.79
C ILE A 52 -36.21 14.11 -12.06
N SER A 53 -36.25 13.33 -13.14
CA SER A 53 -36.71 13.73 -14.45
C SER A 53 -37.91 12.90 -14.83
N GLY A 54 -39.00 13.55 -15.24
CA GLY A 54 -40.23 12.86 -15.56
C GLY A 54 -41.45 13.76 -15.56
N GLY A 55 -42.56 13.25 -16.10
CA GLY A 55 -43.82 13.97 -16.20
C GLY A 55 -45.02 13.16 -15.73
N ALA A 56 -46.08 13.87 -15.36
CA ALA A 56 -47.39 13.30 -14.99
C ALA A 56 -48.21 12.81 -16.19
N ASP A 57 -47.93 13.38 -17.37
CA ASP A 57 -48.77 13.25 -18.55
C ASP A 57 -48.78 11.82 -19.09
N GLY A 58 -49.98 11.27 -19.25
CA GLY A 58 -50.18 9.94 -19.82
C GLY A 58 -49.95 8.76 -18.87
N LEU A 59 -49.82 8.99 -17.56
CA LEU A 59 -49.72 7.91 -16.58
C LEU A 59 -51.08 7.22 -16.35
N GLU A 60 -51.15 5.91 -16.59
CA GLU A 60 -52.32 5.09 -16.25
C GLU A 60 -52.53 5.00 -14.73
N ALA A 61 -53.81 4.98 -14.29
CA ALA A 61 -54.16 4.98 -12.87
C ALA A 61 -53.61 3.77 -12.09
N GLU A 62 -53.53 2.59 -12.72
CA GLU A 62 -52.98 1.38 -12.08
C GLU A 62 -51.48 1.52 -11.80
N LYS A 63 -50.73 2.04 -12.78
CA LYS A 63 -49.28 2.31 -12.69
C LYS A 63 -48.96 3.41 -11.66
N SER A 64 -49.87 4.37 -11.49
CA SER A 64 -49.74 5.46 -10.50
C SER A 64 -49.59 4.95 -9.06
N SER A 65 -50.35 3.92 -8.67
CA SER A 65 -50.25 3.33 -7.32
C SER A 65 -48.90 2.68 -7.03
N ARG A 66 -48.34 1.96 -8.02
CA ARG A 66 -47.02 1.31 -7.92
C ARG A 66 -45.90 2.35 -7.91
N LEU A 67 -46.02 3.39 -8.73
CA LEU A 67 -45.09 4.52 -8.72
C LEU A 67 -45.09 5.23 -7.38
N GLN A 68 -46.26 5.49 -6.79
CA GLN A 68 -46.35 6.11 -5.47
C GLN A 68 -45.63 5.29 -4.39
N GLN A 69 -45.78 3.95 -4.41
CA GLN A 69 -45.02 3.08 -3.51
C GLN A 69 -43.51 3.14 -3.79
N LEU A 70 -43.11 3.20 -5.05
CA LEU A 70 -41.71 3.29 -5.46
C LEU A 70 -41.06 4.61 -4.98
N PHE A 71 -41.76 5.74 -5.10
CA PHE A 71 -41.30 7.04 -4.59
C PHE A 71 -41.23 7.06 -3.06
N SER A 72 -42.31 6.67 -2.36
CA SER A 72 -42.37 6.75 -0.89
C SER A 72 -41.51 5.70 -0.17
N ARG A 73 -41.49 4.45 -0.66
CA ARG A 73 -40.78 3.33 -0.01
C ARG A 73 -39.42 3.03 -0.64
N GLY A 74 -39.20 3.37 -1.90
CA GLY A 74 -37.92 3.17 -2.58
C GLY A 74 -37.03 4.42 -2.50
N ILE A 75 -37.38 5.44 -3.28
CA ILE A 75 -36.54 6.63 -3.51
C ILE A 75 -36.41 7.45 -2.23
N ALA A 76 -37.51 7.82 -1.58
CA ALA A 76 -37.48 8.65 -0.37
C ALA A 76 -36.71 8.00 0.79
N VAL A 77 -36.82 6.68 0.95
CA VAL A 77 -36.04 5.93 1.95
C VAL A 77 -34.55 6.03 1.65
N ALA A 78 -34.16 5.72 0.41
CA ALA A 78 -32.77 5.72 0.02
C ALA A 78 -32.15 7.12 0.10
N ALA A 79 -32.91 8.16 -0.29
CA ALA A 79 -32.50 9.55 -0.15
C ALA A 79 -32.26 9.93 1.32
N ALA A 80 -33.20 9.61 2.21
CA ALA A 80 -33.09 9.92 3.64
C ALA A 80 -31.92 9.19 4.32
N GLU A 81 -31.67 7.93 3.96
CA GLU A 81 -30.57 7.14 4.54
C GLU A 81 -29.18 7.56 4.03
N THR A 82 -29.09 8.03 2.78
CA THR A 82 -27.84 8.52 2.19
C THR A 82 -27.56 9.99 2.52
N GLY A 83 -28.54 10.72 3.03
CA GLY A 83 -28.45 12.17 3.23
C GLY A 83 -28.41 12.92 1.90
N ALA A 84 -29.19 12.43 0.92
CA ALA A 84 -29.28 13.02 -0.40
C ALA A 84 -30.27 14.19 -0.42
N ASP A 85 -29.90 15.27 -1.10
CA ASP A 85 -30.86 16.26 -1.58
C ASP A 85 -31.56 15.75 -2.83
N LEU A 86 -32.81 16.18 -3.01
CA LEU A 86 -33.66 15.85 -4.15
C LEU A 86 -33.93 17.13 -4.95
N ILE A 87 -33.87 17.04 -6.27
CA ILE A 87 -34.17 18.17 -7.16
C ILE A 87 -35.05 17.74 -8.34
N ASP A 88 -36.17 18.45 -8.53
CA ASP A 88 -37.14 18.20 -9.59
C ASP A 88 -37.79 19.52 -10.10
N GLY A 89 -38.93 19.45 -10.78
CA GLY A 89 -39.64 20.60 -11.34
C GLY A 89 -40.60 21.35 -10.39
N GLY A 90 -40.86 20.85 -9.18
CA GLY A 90 -41.60 21.57 -8.14
C GLY A 90 -43.13 21.68 -8.29
N THR A 91 -43.75 21.08 -9.29
CA THR A 91 -45.19 21.18 -9.57
C THR A 91 -46.03 20.20 -8.73
N ASP A 92 -47.24 20.62 -8.34
CA ASP A 92 -48.22 19.74 -7.65
C ASP A 92 -48.93 18.79 -8.63
N SER A 93 -48.15 17.99 -9.37
CA SER A 93 -48.67 17.03 -10.34
C SER A 93 -47.73 15.84 -10.54
N GLY A 94 -48.32 14.67 -10.79
CA GLY A 94 -47.65 13.41 -11.10
C GLY A 94 -46.43 13.08 -10.25
N VAL A 95 -45.28 12.92 -10.91
CA VAL A 95 -44.01 12.47 -10.29
C VAL A 95 -43.57 13.39 -9.14
N MET A 96 -43.67 14.71 -9.32
CA MET A 96 -43.27 15.70 -8.32
C MET A 96 -44.16 15.62 -7.07
N ALA A 97 -45.48 15.47 -7.25
CA ALA A 97 -46.41 15.25 -6.13
C ALA A 97 -46.14 13.93 -5.39
N MET A 98 -45.85 12.84 -6.11
CA MET A 98 -45.49 11.55 -5.50
C MET A 98 -44.18 11.66 -4.70
N MET A 99 -43.20 12.39 -5.23
CA MET A 99 -41.93 12.60 -4.52
C MET A 99 -42.14 13.46 -3.27
N GLY A 100 -42.89 14.55 -3.37
CA GLY A 100 -43.28 15.40 -2.24
C GLY A 100 -43.92 14.61 -1.10
N GLN A 101 -44.91 13.76 -1.42
CA GLN A 101 -45.52 12.85 -0.45
C GLN A 101 -44.50 11.85 0.12
N GLY A 102 -43.62 11.29 -0.72
CA GLY A 102 -42.57 10.39 -0.27
C GLY A 102 -41.61 11.04 0.74
N VAL A 103 -41.24 12.31 0.54
CA VAL A 103 -40.43 13.07 1.50
C VAL A 103 -41.20 13.32 2.80
N ALA A 104 -42.51 13.59 2.70
CA ALA A 104 -43.39 13.76 3.87
C ALA A 104 -43.48 12.49 4.72
N ASP A 105 -43.64 11.33 4.10
CA ASP A 105 -43.67 10.03 4.77
C ASP A 105 -42.36 9.70 5.52
N ARG A 106 -41.27 10.42 5.21
CA ARG A 106 -39.94 10.28 5.83
C ARG A 106 -39.58 11.42 6.77
N ASN A 107 -40.57 12.17 7.25
CA ASN A 107 -40.38 13.30 8.16
C ASN A 107 -39.39 14.35 7.63
N TYR A 108 -39.44 14.61 6.31
CA TYR A 108 -38.67 15.70 5.70
C TYR A 108 -37.16 15.61 5.92
N ARG A 109 -36.62 14.38 6.01
CA ARG A 109 -35.18 14.12 6.21
C ARG A 109 -34.31 14.53 5.03
N SER A 110 -34.88 14.63 3.83
CA SER A 110 -34.21 15.11 2.62
C SER A 110 -34.77 16.47 2.23
N ARG A 111 -33.90 17.38 1.77
CA ARG A 111 -34.34 18.64 1.18
C ARG A 111 -34.82 18.36 -0.25
N LEU A 112 -35.97 18.93 -0.62
CA LEU A 112 -36.58 18.78 -1.93
C LEU A 112 -36.68 20.16 -2.58
N ILE A 113 -36.01 20.31 -3.72
CA ILE A 113 -35.76 21.57 -4.40
C ILE A 113 -36.50 21.55 -5.73
N GLY A 114 -37.42 22.49 -5.94
CA GLY A 114 -38.15 22.64 -7.19
C GLY A 114 -37.58 23.79 -8.02
N VAL A 115 -37.30 23.56 -9.31
CA VAL A 115 -36.94 24.61 -10.26
C VAL A 115 -38.07 24.75 -11.28
N ILE A 116 -38.69 25.93 -11.35
CA ILE A 116 -39.94 26.12 -12.08
C ILE A 116 -40.01 27.50 -12.75
N PRO A 117 -40.58 27.63 -13.97
CA PRO A 117 -40.81 28.92 -14.61
C PRO A 117 -41.77 29.81 -13.81
N ALA A 118 -41.30 30.96 -13.33
CA ALA A 118 -42.07 31.88 -12.49
C ALA A 118 -43.42 32.33 -13.11
N PRO A 119 -43.54 32.64 -14.42
CA PRO A 119 -44.79 33.07 -15.03
C PRO A 119 -45.90 32.01 -15.07
N LEU A 120 -45.55 30.73 -14.90
CA LEU A 120 -46.48 29.60 -15.05
C LEU A 120 -47.06 29.12 -13.71
N VAL A 121 -46.57 29.70 -12.60
CA VAL A 121 -46.96 29.31 -11.24
C VAL A 121 -48.13 30.14 -10.75
N ASP A 122 -49.17 29.47 -10.27
CA ASP A 122 -50.23 30.10 -9.50
C ASP A 122 -49.82 30.23 -8.02
N LEU A 123 -49.45 31.44 -7.61
CA LEU A 123 -49.11 31.79 -6.22
C LEU A 123 -50.30 32.35 -5.43
N SER A 124 -51.53 32.35 -5.97
CA SER A 124 -52.70 32.96 -5.34
C SER A 124 -53.05 32.35 -3.97
N GLU A 125 -52.63 31.11 -3.73
CA GLU A 125 -52.86 30.36 -2.49
C GLU A 125 -51.69 30.44 -1.50
N ASN A 126 -50.59 31.13 -1.83
CA ASN A 126 -49.39 31.24 -1.02
C ASN A 126 -49.26 32.65 -0.41
N SER A 127 -49.10 32.75 0.91
CA SER A 127 -48.74 34.03 1.52
C SER A 127 -47.23 34.21 1.49
N LEU A 128 -46.79 35.32 0.91
CA LEU A 128 -45.39 35.76 0.91
C LEU A 128 -45.13 36.66 2.12
N ASP A 129 -44.04 36.39 2.85
CA ASP A 129 -43.53 37.32 3.87
C ASP A 129 -42.92 38.55 3.18
N VAL A 130 -43.75 39.48 2.73
CA VAL A 130 -43.30 40.80 2.30
C VAL A 130 -42.94 41.58 3.57
N ALA A 131 -41.66 41.84 3.79
CA ALA A 131 -41.22 42.79 4.79
C ALA A 131 -41.92 44.14 4.53
N LYS A 132 -42.67 44.63 5.52
CA LYS A 132 -43.31 45.96 5.51
C LYS A 132 -42.28 47.02 5.07
N LEU A 133 -42.43 47.53 3.85
CA LEU A 133 -41.89 48.81 3.44
C LEU A 133 -42.90 49.91 3.84
N PRO A 134 -42.46 51.12 4.22
CA PRO A 134 -43.36 52.19 4.63
C PRO A 134 -44.16 52.69 3.42
N ALA A 135 -45.44 52.99 3.65
CA ALA A 135 -46.32 53.59 2.67
C ALA A 135 -45.80 54.97 2.26
N GLU A 136 -45.56 55.17 0.96
CA GLU A 136 -45.59 56.51 0.37
C GLU A 136 -46.83 56.64 -0.52
N GLU A 137 -47.62 57.66 -0.19
CA GLU A 137 -48.81 58.10 -0.90
C GLU A 137 -48.42 58.68 -2.27
N GLY A 138 -49.05 58.20 -3.33
CA GLY A 138 -48.87 58.76 -4.67
C GLY A 138 -49.62 57.97 -5.73
N ALA A 139 -50.93 58.21 -5.83
CA ALA A 139 -51.79 57.66 -6.87
C ALA A 139 -51.31 58.10 -8.27
N LEU A 140 -51.08 57.13 -9.16
CA LEU A 140 -51.21 57.30 -10.60
C LEU A 140 -51.94 56.08 -11.16
N GLU A 141 -52.93 56.39 -11.99
CA GLU A 141 -54.00 55.52 -12.48
C GLU A 141 -53.49 54.30 -13.26
N ALA A 142 -54.20 53.18 -13.09
CA ALA A 142 -54.01 51.97 -13.87
C ALA A 142 -54.40 52.18 -15.35
N PRO A 143 -53.56 51.79 -16.31
CA PRO A 143 -54.02 51.53 -17.67
C PRO A 143 -54.67 50.14 -17.71
N SER A 144 -55.81 50.08 -18.40
CA SER A 144 -56.63 48.90 -18.64
C SER A 144 -55.91 47.85 -19.52
N THR A 145 -56.22 46.59 -19.24
CA THR A 145 -55.96 45.28 -19.90
C THR A 145 -55.90 45.29 -21.46
N PRO A 146 -55.39 44.23 -22.17
CA PRO A 146 -55.32 42.80 -21.79
C PRO A 146 -54.10 41.97 -22.29
N ALA A 147 -53.70 40.95 -21.52
CA ALA A 147 -53.23 39.66 -22.06
C ALA A 147 -53.34 38.58 -20.97
N GLN A 148 -54.42 37.82 -21.02
CA GLN A 148 -54.55 36.54 -20.33
C GLN A 148 -53.59 35.53 -21.00
N SER A 149 -52.51 35.15 -20.33
CA SER A 149 -51.92 33.82 -20.47
C SER A 149 -51.90 33.20 -19.08
N SER A 150 -52.76 32.20 -18.90
CA SER A 150 -53.11 31.52 -17.67
C SER A 150 -51.91 30.95 -16.91
N ALA A 151 -51.58 31.50 -15.74
CA ALA A 151 -50.91 30.72 -14.69
C ALA A 151 -51.85 29.56 -14.32
N SER A 152 -51.42 28.31 -14.54
CA SER A 152 -52.31 27.14 -14.47
C SER A 152 -51.85 26.04 -13.52
N THR A 153 -50.69 26.18 -12.86
CA THR A 153 -50.07 25.08 -12.11
C THR A 153 -49.65 25.52 -10.71
N LYS A 154 -49.98 24.68 -9.71
CA LYS A 154 -49.66 24.93 -8.29
C LYS A 154 -48.28 24.39 -7.94
N LEU A 155 -47.63 25.02 -6.95
CA LEU A 155 -46.42 24.50 -6.32
C LEU A 155 -46.75 23.34 -5.39
N GLU A 156 -45.92 22.30 -5.40
CA GLU A 156 -46.10 21.15 -4.52
C GLU A 156 -45.71 21.53 -3.08
N SER A 157 -46.67 21.31 -2.16
CA SER A 157 -46.60 21.84 -0.80
C SER A 157 -45.59 21.17 0.13
N ASN A 158 -44.95 20.07 -0.31
CA ASN A 158 -43.97 19.34 0.48
C ASN A 158 -42.50 19.67 0.18
N HIS A 159 -42.24 20.47 -0.85
CA HIS A 159 -40.92 20.99 -1.16
C HIS A 159 -40.40 21.90 -0.05
N SER A 160 -39.08 21.89 0.14
CA SER A 160 -38.42 22.77 1.12
C SER A 160 -37.85 24.04 0.50
N HIS A 161 -37.53 24.00 -0.81
CA HIS A 161 -36.95 25.13 -1.53
C HIS A 161 -37.53 25.23 -2.95
N PHE A 162 -37.61 26.47 -3.46
CA PHE A 162 -38.00 26.77 -4.84
C PHE A 162 -37.03 27.77 -5.48
N VAL A 163 -36.70 27.51 -6.74
CA VAL A 163 -36.07 28.50 -7.64
C VAL A 163 -37.09 28.84 -8.71
N LEU A 164 -37.65 30.04 -8.63
CA LEU A 164 -38.59 30.57 -9.60
C LEU A 164 -37.78 31.19 -10.74
N ALA A 165 -37.60 30.43 -11.83
CA ALA A 165 -36.81 30.84 -12.97
C ALA A 165 -37.55 31.90 -13.78
N ASP A 166 -36.86 32.99 -14.16
CA ASP A 166 -37.38 33.96 -15.13
C ASP A 166 -37.32 33.36 -16.55
N ALA A 167 -38.23 32.41 -16.79
CA ALA A 167 -38.34 31.61 -18.00
C ALA A 167 -39.78 31.76 -18.53
N PRO A 168 -39.98 32.09 -19.82
CA PRO A 168 -41.31 32.36 -20.35
C PRO A 168 -42.15 31.10 -20.60
N GLY A 169 -41.53 29.92 -20.72
CA GLY A 169 -42.19 28.66 -21.03
C GLY A 169 -41.57 27.44 -20.34
N TRP A 170 -42.31 26.32 -20.34
CA TRP A 170 -41.81 25.02 -19.87
C TRP A 170 -40.60 24.57 -20.69
N GLY A 171 -39.55 24.12 -20.00
CA GLY A 171 -38.30 23.67 -20.60
C GLY A 171 -37.22 24.75 -20.70
N GLU A 172 -37.60 26.03 -20.69
CA GLU A 172 -36.64 27.14 -20.74
C GLU A 172 -35.89 27.34 -19.42
N GLU A 173 -36.36 26.73 -18.32
CA GLU A 173 -35.70 26.67 -17.03
C GLU A 173 -34.62 25.58 -16.92
N ILE A 174 -34.61 24.59 -17.84
CA ILE A 174 -33.69 23.44 -17.81
C ILE A 174 -32.22 23.89 -17.76
N PRO A 175 -31.75 24.89 -18.54
CA PRO A 175 -30.37 25.37 -18.44
C PRO A 175 -30.01 25.89 -17.04
N LEU A 176 -30.93 26.59 -16.37
CA LEU A 176 -30.71 27.08 -15.00
C LEU A 176 -30.69 25.90 -14.02
N LYS A 177 -31.63 24.95 -14.14
CA LYS A 177 -31.68 23.73 -13.33
C LYS A 177 -30.37 22.93 -13.46
N ASN A 178 -29.88 22.72 -14.68
CA ASN A 178 -28.63 22.00 -14.93
C ASN A 178 -27.44 22.69 -14.27
N ARG A 179 -27.30 24.01 -14.41
CA ARG A 179 -26.24 24.79 -13.75
C ARG A 179 -26.31 24.70 -12.22
N ILE A 180 -27.52 24.62 -11.65
CA ILE A 180 -27.73 24.37 -10.21
C ILE A 180 -27.24 22.97 -9.82
N ILE A 181 -27.68 21.94 -10.55
CA ILE A 181 -27.30 20.55 -10.30
C ILE A 181 -25.79 20.38 -10.42
N GLU A 182 -25.17 20.87 -11.50
CA GLU A 182 -23.72 20.85 -11.71
C GLU A 182 -22.96 21.47 -10.53
N LYS A 183 -23.45 22.63 -10.04
CA LYS A 183 -22.80 23.32 -8.92
C LYS A 183 -22.93 22.55 -7.62
N MET A 184 -24.10 21.95 -7.36
CA MET A 184 -24.32 21.10 -6.19
C MET A 184 -23.51 19.80 -6.27
N ALA A 185 -23.34 19.24 -7.47
CA ALA A 185 -22.70 17.94 -7.72
C ALA A 185 -21.17 17.95 -7.64
N GLN A 186 -20.50 19.11 -7.60
CA GLN A 186 -19.02 19.22 -7.72
C GLN A 186 -18.22 18.30 -6.78
N HIS A 187 -18.75 18.01 -5.58
CA HIS A 187 -18.06 17.22 -4.56
C HIS A 187 -18.93 16.14 -3.92
N ILE A 188 -20.07 15.82 -4.51
CA ILE A 188 -21.00 14.83 -3.96
C ILE A 188 -21.47 13.86 -5.04
N PRO A 189 -21.67 12.57 -4.69
CA PRO A 189 -22.22 11.58 -5.60
C PRO A 189 -23.61 12.00 -6.06
N THR A 190 -23.82 11.99 -7.37
CA THR A 190 -25.06 12.44 -8.01
C THR A 190 -25.64 11.30 -8.84
N LEU A 191 -26.96 11.19 -8.87
CA LEU A 191 -27.73 10.17 -9.58
C LEU A 191 -28.96 10.82 -10.20
N SER A 192 -29.31 10.42 -11.42
CA SER A 192 -30.57 10.84 -12.05
C SER A 192 -31.57 9.68 -12.10
N ILE A 193 -32.85 9.97 -11.92
CA ILE A 193 -33.94 9.00 -12.02
C ILE A 193 -34.92 9.47 -13.09
N LEU A 194 -35.09 8.66 -14.14
CA LEU A 194 -36.06 8.86 -15.20
C LEU A 194 -37.33 8.06 -14.90
N VAL A 195 -38.46 8.75 -14.82
CA VAL A 195 -39.80 8.15 -14.72
C VAL A 195 -40.69 8.73 -15.80
N ASN A 196 -41.30 7.87 -16.62
CA ASN A 196 -42.04 8.30 -17.80
C ASN A 196 -41.14 9.20 -18.67
N GLY A 197 -41.63 10.35 -19.13
CA GLY A 197 -40.80 11.45 -19.65
C GLY A 197 -41.06 11.76 -21.12
N GLY A 198 -40.90 13.03 -21.48
CA GLY A 198 -41.00 13.51 -22.87
C GLY A 198 -39.69 14.19 -23.30
N ASP A 199 -39.76 15.06 -24.31
CA ASP A 199 -38.60 15.73 -24.89
C ASP A 199 -37.80 16.55 -23.86
N LEU A 200 -38.49 17.20 -22.92
CA LEU A 200 -37.85 17.91 -21.81
C LEU A 200 -37.04 16.96 -20.92
N SER A 201 -37.61 15.81 -20.56
CA SER A 201 -36.91 14.78 -19.78
C SER A 201 -35.73 14.20 -20.55
N ARG A 202 -35.82 14.10 -21.89
CA ARG A 202 -34.68 13.67 -22.74
C ARG A 202 -33.51 14.63 -22.61
N THR A 203 -33.77 15.93 -22.67
CA THR A 203 -32.73 16.96 -22.51
C THR A 203 -32.05 16.87 -21.13
N GLU A 204 -32.82 16.65 -20.07
CA GLU A 204 -32.28 16.48 -18.71
C GLU A 204 -31.45 15.20 -18.53
N ILE A 205 -31.90 14.09 -19.14
CA ILE A 205 -31.17 12.83 -19.11
C ILE A 205 -29.90 12.90 -19.94
N LEU A 206 -29.94 13.50 -21.13
CA LEU A 206 -28.76 13.76 -21.95
C LEU A 206 -27.70 14.56 -21.16
N HIS A 207 -28.14 15.59 -20.45
CA HIS A 207 -27.25 16.36 -19.57
C HIS A 207 -26.60 15.48 -18.48
N SER A 208 -27.40 14.62 -17.83
CA SER A 208 -26.91 13.69 -16.82
C SER A 208 -25.88 12.71 -17.40
N VAL A 209 -26.11 12.21 -18.62
CA VAL A 209 -25.19 11.32 -19.36
C VAL A 209 -23.88 12.03 -19.66
N ARG A 210 -23.91 13.27 -20.16
CA ARG A 210 -22.71 14.08 -20.45
C ARG A 210 -21.87 14.40 -19.22
N MET A 211 -22.52 14.56 -18.06
CA MET A 211 -21.84 14.71 -16.76
C MET A 211 -21.32 13.37 -16.20
N GLY A 212 -21.56 12.27 -16.92
CA GLY A 212 -21.19 10.93 -16.54
C GLY A 212 -21.98 10.40 -15.34
N TRP A 213 -23.10 10.99 -14.95
CA TRP A 213 -23.89 10.54 -13.81
C TRP A 213 -24.69 9.27 -14.15
N PRO A 214 -24.85 8.32 -13.20
CA PRO A 214 -25.70 7.16 -13.41
C PRO A 214 -27.15 7.60 -13.57
N VAL A 215 -27.91 6.89 -14.41
CA VAL A 215 -29.33 7.15 -14.62
C VAL A 215 -30.10 5.87 -14.31
N ILE A 216 -31.03 5.91 -13.36
CA ILE A 216 -32.00 4.82 -13.16
C ILE A 216 -33.23 5.12 -14.00
N VAL A 217 -33.59 4.20 -14.91
CA VAL A 217 -34.77 4.28 -15.76
C VAL A 217 -35.83 3.35 -15.20
N ILE A 218 -37.00 3.88 -14.86
CA ILE A 218 -38.12 3.07 -14.37
C ILE A 218 -38.90 2.50 -15.56
N SER A 219 -38.53 1.30 -15.98
CA SER A 219 -39.18 0.59 -17.08
C SER A 219 -40.63 0.24 -16.74
N GLY A 220 -41.53 0.34 -17.71
CA GLY A 220 -42.97 0.19 -17.56
C GLY A 220 -43.69 1.45 -17.06
N SER A 221 -42.98 2.58 -16.93
CA SER A 221 -43.57 3.86 -16.49
C SER A 221 -44.06 4.75 -17.64
N GLY A 222 -43.79 4.38 -18.90
CA GLY A 222 -44.29 5.08 -20.10
C GLY A 222 -43.25 5.90 -20.86
N ARG A 223 -43.63 6.30 -22.08
CA ARG A 223 -42.92 7.26 -22.97
C ARG A 223 -41.40 7.01 -23.04
N LEU A 224 -40.58 8.04 -22.76
CA LEU A 224 -39.11 7.98 -22.90
C LEU A 224 -38.48 6.85 -22.08
N ALA A 225 -38.98 6.58 -20.88
CA ALA A 225 -38.46 5.48 -20.06
C ALA A 225 -38.63 4.11 -20.73
N ASP A 226 -39.76 3.90 -21.41
CA ASP A 226 -40.04 2.65 -22.13
C ASP A 226 -39.35 2.62 -23.49
N GLU A 227 -39.20 3.76 -24.16
CA GLU A 227 -38.39 3.89 -25.39
C GLU A 227 -36.92 3.51 -25.13
N ILE A 228 -36.30 4.05 -24.07
CA ILE A 228 -34.94 3.68 -23.65
C ILE A 228 -34.87 2.21 -23.26
N THR A 229 -35.90 1.69 -22.58
CA THR A 229 -35.97 0.27 -22.20
C THR A 229 -36.02 -0.63 -23.43
N GLU A 230 -36.83 -0.27 -24.43
CA GLU A 230 -36.98 -1.03 -25.67
C GLU A 230 -35.68 -1.01 -26.48
N LEU A 231 -35.07 0.16 -26.68
CA LEU A 231 -33.78 0.28 -27.37
C LEU A 231 -32.66 -0.47 -26.64
N LYS A 232 -32.71 -0.57 -25.31
CA LYS A 232 -31.73 -1.32 -24.55
C LYS A 232 -31.90 -2.83 -24.67
N ASN A 233 -33.15 -3.30 -24.70
CA ASN A 233 -33.46 -4.72 -24.81
C ASN A 233 -33.34 -5.21 -26.26
N ASN A 234 -33.71 -4.37 -27.22
CA ASN A 234 -33.75 -4.64 -28.66
C ASN A 234 -33.01 -3.51 -29.41
N PRO A 235 -31.67 -3.47 -29.35
CA PRO A 235 -30.89 -2.40 -29.99
C PRO A 235 -31.01 -2.47 -31.51
N PRO A 236 -31.49 -1.41 -32.18
CA PRO A 236 -31.51 -1.34 -33.63
C PRO A 236 -30.12 -1.07 -34.19
N ASP A 237 -29.88 -1.39 -35.47
CA ASP A 237 -28.63 -1.08 -36.16
C ASP A 237 -28.36 0.44 -36.25
N PHE A 238 -29.42 1.25 -36.18
CA PHE A 238 -29.35 2.71 -36.25
C PHE A 238 -30.46 3.33 -35.39
N ILE A 239 -30.11 4.38 -34.64
CA ILE A 239 -31.05 5.23 -33.90
C ILE A 239 -31.07 6.59 -34.60
N GLU A 240 -32.21 6.97 -35.18
CA GLU A 240 -32.34 8.23 -35.94
C GLU A 240 -32.15 9.48 -35.06
N ASP A 241 -32.65 9.42 -33.83
CA ASP A 241 -32.55 10.51 -32.87
C ASP A 241 -31.14 10.60 -32.29
N THR A 242 -30.46 11.72 -32.57
CA THR A 242 -29.05 11.93 -32.17
C THR A 242 -28.89 12.00 -30.65
N GLU A 243 -29.83 12.63 -29.93
CA GLU A 243 -29.76 12.73 -28.47
C GLU A 243 -29.98 11.37 -27.82
N LEU A 244 -30.94 10.60 -28.35
CA LEU A 244 -31.22 9.26 -27.86
C LEU A 244 -30.08 8.30 -28.18
N ALA A 245 -29.45 8.42 -29.35
CA ALA A 245 -28.26 7.66 -29.70
C ALA A 245 -27.10 7.93 -28.73
N GLU A 246 -26.86 9.19 -28.37
CA GLU A 246 -25.84 9.59 -27.38
C GLU A 246 -26.17 9.03 -25.98
N ILE A 247 -27.43 9.16 -25.53
CA ILE A 247 -27.90 8.58 -24.27
C ILE A 247 -27.66 7.07 -24.23
N MET A 248 -27.93 6.37 -25.32
CA MET A 248 -27.78 4.91 -25.40
C MET A 248 -26.32 4.46 -25.49
N ALA A 249 -25.47 5.24 -26.17
CA ALA A 249 -24.05 4.91 -26.36
C ALA A 249 -23.20 5.23 -25.11
N GLU A 250 -23.42 6.39 -24.49
CA GLU A 250 -22.56 6.90 -23.40
C GLU A 250 -23.22 6.78 -22.02
N GLY A 251 -24.53 6.54 -21.97
CA GLY A 251 -25.29 6.55 -20.73
C GLY A 251 -25.01 5.37 -19.81
N ARG A 252 -24.71 5.67 -18.54
CA ARG A 252 -24.68 4.67 -17.45
C ARG A 252 -26.10 4.35 -16.96
N LEU A 253 -26.88 3.68 -17.80
CA LEU A 253 -28.30 3.42 -17.59
C LEU A 253 -28.55 2.15 -16.76
N TYR A 254 -29.41 2.23 -15.75
CA TYR A 254 -29.85 1.11 -14.92
C TYR A 254 -31.37 0.94 -15.05
N LEU A 255 -31.82 -0.16 -15.65
CA LEU A 255 -33.25 -0.43 -15.81
C LEU A 255 -33.84 -1.01 -14.52
N PHE A 256 -34.99 -0.48 -14.11
CA PHE A 256 -35.77 -1.01 -12.98
C PHE A 256 -37.24 -1.15 -13.38
N SER A 257 -37.74 -2.38 -13.46
CA SER A 257 -39.12 -2.67 -13.88
C SER A 257 -40.16 -2.31 -12.81
N LEU A 258 -41.21 -1.59 -13.22
CA LEU A 258 -42.38 -1.23 -12.43
C LEU A 258 -43.38 -2.39 -12.26
N ASP A 259 -43.37 -3.38 -13.16
CA ASP A 259 -44.30 -4.50 -13.11
C ASP A 259 -44.02 -5.48 -11.97
N ASP A 260 -42.83 -5.39 -11.39
CA ASP A 260 -42.35 -6.28 -10.34
C ASP A 260 -42.29 -5.62 -8.95
N VAL A 261 -43.08 -4.57 -8.68
CA VAL A 261 -43.09 -3.84 -7.39
C VAL A 261 -43.73 -4.69 -6.27
N LEU A 262 -42.96 -5.69 -5.81
CA LEU A 262 -43.13 -6.44 -4.57
C LEU A 262 -42.11 -5.91 -3.54
N ASP A 263 -42.36 -6.12 -2.24
CA ASP A 263 -41.48 -5.66 -1.15
C ASP A 263 -39.98 -5.99 -1.35
N LYS A 264 -39.69 -7.15 -1.96
CA LYS A 264 -38.31 -7.58 -2.27
C LYS A 264 -37.62 -6.68 -3.30
N LYS A 265 -38.33 -6.22 -4.34
CA LYS A 265 -37.76 -5.37 -5.41
C LYS A 265 -37.59 -3.92 -4.98
N ILE A 266 -38.45 -3.41 -4.10
CA ILE A 266 -38.24 -2.09 -3.48
C ILE A 266 -36.91 -2.07 -2.70
N ALA A 267 -36.59 -3.15 -1.98
CA ALA A 267 -35.30 -3.27 -1.30
C ALA A 267 -34.11 -3.33 -2.28
N GLU A 268 -34.27 -3.91 -3.47
CA GLU A 268 -33.27 -3.89 -4.54
C GLU A 268 -33.05 -2.47 -5.07
N LEU A 269 -34.12 -1.70 -5.33
CA LEU A 269 -33.99 -0.29 -5.73
C LEU A 269 -33.25 0.52 -4.67
N GLN A 270 -33.60 0.37 -3.40
CA GLN A 270 -32.90 1.06 -2.32
C GLN A 270 -31.41 0.67 -2.25
N ARG A 271 -31.09 -0.62 -2.43
CA ARG A 271 -29.68 -1.09 -2.48
C ARG A 271 -28.95 -0.49 -3.68
N LEU A 272 -29.60 -0.42 -4.85
CA LEU A 272 -29.04 0.18 -6.05
C LEU A 272 -28.74 1.66 -5.83
N ILE A 273 -29.72 2.44 -5.36
CA ILE A 273 -29.54 3.87 -5.06
C ILE A 273 -28.41 4.07 -4.04
N ARG A 274 -28.41 3.31 -2.92
CA ARG A 274 -27.34 3.38 -1.92
C ARG A 274 -25.96 3.06 -2.49
N ARG A 275 -25.85 2.05 -3.35
CA ARG A 275 -24.59 1.65 -3.99
C ARG A 275 -24.07 2.76 -4.91
N LEU A 276 -24.95 3.29 -5.77
CA LEU A 276 -24.60 4.37 -6.71
C LEU A 276 -24.21 5.65 -5.96
N LEU A 277 -24.91 5.99 -4.89
CA LEU A 277 -24.64 7.17 -4.07
C LEU A 277 -23.51 7.00 -3.05
N ARG A 278 -23.03 5.78 -2.77
CA ARG A 278 -21.81 5.55 -1.95
C ARG A 278 -20.53 5.56 -2.78
N GLY A 279 -20.64 5.53 -4.11
CA GLY A 279 -19.50 5.34 -5.00
C GLY A 279 -18.85 3.95 -4.88
N ASP A 280 -19.55 2.97 -4.27
CA ASP A 280 -19.07 1.59 -4.14
C ASP A 280 -19.31 0.85 -5.46
N THR A 281 -18.51 1.18 -6.47
CA THR A 281 -18.44 0.43 -7.71
C THR A 281 -17.76 -0.91 -7.46
N THR A 282 -18.12 -1.96 -8.21
CA THR A 282 -17.41 -3.24 -8.16
C THR A 282 -15.91 -3.05 -8.41
N LEU A 283 -15.55 -2.03 -9.20
CA LEU A 283 -14.17 -1.62 -9.45
C LEU A 283 -13.44 -1.09 -8.20
N LYS A 284 -14.11 -0.29 -7.35
CA LYS A 284 -13.53 0.14 -6.07
C LYS A 284 -13.27 -1.05 -5.15
N GLN A 285 -14.21 -2.00 -5.07
CA GLN A 285 -14.01 -3.23 -4.31
C GLN A 285 -12.86 -4.08 -4.89
N ALA A 286 -12.68 -4.08 -6.21
CA ALA A 286 -11.55 -4.74 -6.86
C ALA A 286 -10.22 -4.12 -6.40
N TRP A 287 -10.10 -2.79 -6.41
CA TRP A 287 -8.91 -2.10 -5.93
C TRP A 287 -8.64 -2.30 -4.44
N GLU A 288 -9.68 -2.34 -3.60
CA GLU A 288 -9.56 -2.68 -2.18
C GLU A 288 -9.03 -4.10 -1.97
N ARG A 289 -9.54 -5.08 -2.74
CA ARG A 289 -9.06 -6.46 -2.71
C ARG A 289 -7.61 -6.55 -3.16
N PHE A 290 -7.26 -5.89 -4.28
CA PHE A 290 -5.88 -5.79 -4.76
C PHE A 290 -4.95 -5.23 -3.69
N ALA A 291 -5.30 -4.08 -3.12
CA ALA A 291 -4.48 -3.39 -2.13
C ALA A 291 -4.28 -4.27 -0.88
N ARG A 292 -5.33 -4.94 -0.41
CA ARG A 292 -5.25 -5.88 0.71
C ARG A 292 -4.33 -7.06 0.40
N TYR A 293 -4.45 -7.68 -0.77
CA TYR A 293 -3.62 -8.83 -1.13
C TYR A 293 -2.15 -8.41 -1.32
N ASP A 294 -1.88 -7.32 -2.02
CA ASP A 294 -0.53 -6.81 -2.26
C ASP A 294 0.19 -6.38 -0.97
N PHE A 295 -0.53 -5.70 -0.08
CA PHE A 295 0.01 -5.29 1.22
C PHE A 295 0.41 -6.50 2.08
N ASN A 296 -0.48 -7.50 2.17
CA ASN A 296 -0.19 -8.70 2.95
C ASN A 296 0.89 -9.56 2.26
N ALA A 297 0.94 -9.61 0.93
CA ALA A 297 2.02 -10.27 0.19
C ALA A 297 3.37 -9.64 0.55
N THR A 298 3.48 -8.31 0.52
CA THR A 298 4.70 -7.58 0.88
C THR A 298 5.12 -7.85 2.33
N ARG A 299 4.16 -7.93 3.25
CA ARG A 299 4.44 -8.27 4.64
C ARG A 299 5.01 -9.68 4.77
N GLN A 300 4.38 -10.68 4.15
CA GLN A 300 4.86 -12.06 4.20
C GLN A 300 6.22 -12.22 3.52
N GLN A 301 6.44 -11.55 2.40
CA GLN A 301 7.72 -11.49 1.72
C GLN A 301 8.83 -10.98 2.66
N ARG A 302 8.61 -9.85 3.34
CA ARG A 302 9.59 -9.27 4.26
C ARG A 302 9.92 -10.19 5.41
N THR A 303 8.91 -10.82 6.02
CA THR A 303 9.12 -11.78 7.10
C THR A 303 9.95 -12.96 6.62
N PHE A 304 9.57 -13.52 5.47
CA PHE A 304 10.27 -14.64 4.86
C PHE A 304 11.74 -14.32 4.55
N HIS A 305 12.00 -13.20 3.87
CA HIS A 305 13.36 -12.77 3.52
C HIS A 305 14.21 -12.49 4.76
N ARG A 306 13.64 -11.88 5.81
CA ARG A 306 14.39 -11.64 7.06
C ARG A 306 14.83 -12.95 7.70
N VAL A 307 13.94 -13.94 7.79
CA VAL A 307 14.29 -15.24 8.39
C VAL A 307 15.38 -15.94 7.59
N GLN A 308 15.24 -16.01 6.25
CA GLN A 308 16.25 -16.63 5.39
C GLN A 308 17.61 -15.94 5.48
N MET A 309 17.64 -14.60 5.45
CA MET A 309 18.89 -13.85 5.58
C MET A 309 19.53 -14.04 6.95
N THR A 310 18.74 -14.09 8.03
CA THR A 310 19.28 -14.37 9.37
C THR A 310 19.91 -15.75 9.45
N ILE A 311 19.29 -16.78 8.86
CA ILE A 311 19.87 -18.13 8.81
C ILE A 311 21.21 -18.12 8.08
N ILE A 312 21.26 -17.54 6.87
CA ILE A 312 22.50 -17.47 6.06
C ILE A 312 23.61 -16.73 6.83
N VAL A 313 23.31 -15.59 7.43
CA VAL A 313 24.29 -14.79 8.19
C VAL A 313 24.77 -15.53 9.43
N LEU A 314 23.88 -16.18 10.19
CA LEU A 314 24.24 -16.96 11.37
C LEU A 314 25.14 -18.15 11.00
N SER A 315 24.88 -18.83 9.87
CA SER A 315 25.73 -19.93 9.41
C SER A 315 27.17 -19.47 9.11
N VAL A 316 27.33 -18.36 8.38
CA VAL A 316 28.67 -17.80 8.08
C VAL A 316 29.37 -17.34 9.36
N LEU A 317 28.65 -16.65 10.26
CA LEU A 317 29.20 -16.21 11.55
C LEU A 317 29.59 -17.39 12.43
N GLY A 318 28.80 -18.47 12.43
CA GLY A 318 29.12 -19.71 13.14
C GLY A 318 30.46 -20.30 12.68
N THR A 319 30.67 -20.41 11.37
CA THR A 319 31.97 -20.85 10.81
C THR A 319 33.10 -19.90 11.21
N ALA A 320 32.89 -18.58 11.07
CA ALA A 320 33.90 -17.59 11.42
C ALA A 320 34.30 -17.66 12.91
N MET A 321 33.31 -17.80 13.80
CA MET A 321 33.54 -17.93 15.25
C MET A 321 34.27 -19.23 15.59
N ALA A 322 33.89 -20.36 15.00
CA ALA A 322 34.57 -21.64 15.21
C ALA A 322 36.05 -21.58 14.81
N LEU A 323 36.36 -20.90 13.71
CA LEU A 323 37.74 -20.70 13.27
C LEU A 323 38.51 -19.74 14.18
N LEU A 324 37.88 -18.63 14.60
CA LEU A 324 38.49 -17.71 15.57
C LEU A 324 38.79 -18.42 16.88
N GLN A 325 37.87 -19.24 17.40
CA GLN A 325 38.11 -20.04 18.60
C GLN A 325 39.32 -20.97 18.39
N GLY A 326 39.36 -21.72 17.29
CA GLY A 326 40.49 -22.61 16.99
C GLY A 326 41.84 -21.88 16.91
N THR A 327 41.87 -20.66 16.35
CA THR A 327 43.09 -19.84 16.33
C THR A 327 43.49 -19.33 17.72
N LEU A 328 42.53 -18.87 18.54
CA LEU A 328 42.78 -18.41 19.91
C LEU A 328 43.28 -19.54 20.80
N ASP A 329 42.68 -20.73 20.69
CA ASP A 329 43.07 -21.90 21.47
C ASP A 329 44.49 -22.37 21.10
N ARG A 330 44.88 -22.28 19.82
CA ARG A 330 46.25 -22.56 19.36
C ARG A 330 47.25 -21.58 19.97
N GLU A 331 46.97 -20.28 19.94
CA GLU A 331 47.85 -19.25 20.53
C GLU A 331 47.95 -19.40 22.05
N LEU A 332 46.82 -19.67 22.74
CA LEU A 332 46.80 -19.98 24.17
C LEU A 332 47.64 -21.22 24.50
N ALA A 333 47.60 -22.27 23.67
CA ALA A 333 48.42 -23.47 23.85
C ALA A 333 49.92 -23.17 23.68
N LEU A 334 50.30 -22.34 22.71
CA LEU A 334 51.68 -21.89 22.53
C LEU A 334 52.15 -21.07 23.75
N ILE A 335 51.35 -20.11 24.20
CA ILE A 335 51.59 -19.30 25.40
C ILE A 335 51.82 -20.19 26.63
N ASN A 336 50.95 -21.19 26.85
CA ASN A 336 51.08 -22.13 27.97
C ASN A 336 52.34 -22.99 27.87
N THR A 337 52.74 -23.38 26.66
CA THR A 337 53.96 -24.15 26.41
C THR A 337 55.21 -23.32 26.68
N TYR A 338 55.25 -22.07 26.22
CA TYR A 338 56.32 -21.13 26.55
C TYR A 338 56.43 -20.89 28.06
N ARG A 339 55.28 -20.74 28.74
CA ARG A 339 55.22 -20.61 30.20
C ARG A 339 55.84 -21.82 30.89
N LEU A 340 55.45 -23.05 30.54
CA LEU A 340 56.04 -24.27 31.13
C LEU A 340 57.55 -24.34 30.91
N ASN A 341 58.04 -24.00 29.72
CA ASN A 341 59.49 -23.97 29.42
C ASN A 341 60.24 -22.92 30.24
N LEU A 342 59.67 -21.73 30.45
CA LEU A 342 60.24 -20.68 31.31
C LEU A 342 60.32 -21.11 32.79
N TYR A 343 59.32 -21.87 33.27
CA TYR A 343 59.33 -22.43 34.63
C TYR A 343 60.30 -23.61 34.78
N GLN A 344 60.39 -24.51 33.78
CA GLN A 344 61.30 -25.66 33.81
C GLN A 344 62.78 -25.28 33.64
N ASN A 345 63.09 -24.24 32.85
CA ASN A 345 64.47 -23.80 32.60
C ASN A 345 65.05 -22.87 33.69
N GLY A 346 64.39 -22.73 34.85
CA GLY A 346 64.96 -22.06 36.03
C GLY A 346 65.23 -20.55 35.92
N MET A 347 64.92 -19.90 34.78
CA MET A 347 65.18 -18.45 34.58
C MET A 347 64.38 -17.52 35.50
N LEU A 348 63.40 -18.05 36.26
CA LEU A 348 62.72 -17.31 37.33
C LEU A 348 63.14 -17.75 38.75
N ALA A 349 63.98 -18.77 38.90
CA ALA A 349 64.40 -19.32 40.20
C ALA A 349 65.85 -19.03 40.56
N GLN A 350 66.69 -18.56 39.62
CA GLN A 350 68.13 -18.37 39.87
C GLN A 350 68.54 -16.98 40.38
N TYR A 351 67.59 -16.08 40.64
CA TYR A 351 67.86 -14.78 41.27
C TYR A 351 66.90 -14.52 42.43
N ASN A 352 66.96 -15.35 43.47
CA ASN A 352 66.35 -15.00 44.75
C ASN A 352 67.32 -14.11 45.54
N GLU A 353 67.00 -12.82 45.52
CA GLU A 353 67.51 -11.72 46.37
C GLU A 353 69.01 -11.36 46.25
N PRO A 354 69.36 -10.15 45.75
CA PRO A 354 70.68 -9.61 46.04
C PRO A 354 70.79 -9.34 47.56
N PRO A 355 71.97 -9.52 48.18
CA PRO A 355 72.17 -9.31 49.61
C PRO A 355 71.58 -7.96 50.05
N LYS A 356 70.79 -7.93 51.13
CA LYS A 356 70.10 -6.72 51.64
C LYS A 356 71.03 -5.50 51.80
N SER A 357 72.33 -5.72 51.97
CA SER A 357 73.36 -4.67 52.00
C SER A 357 73.54 -3.93 50.67
N ILE A 358 73.42 -4.61 49.52
CA ILE A 358 73.67 -4.06 48.19
C ILE A 358 72.50 -3.19 47.69
N ILE A 359 71.26 -3.60 48.00
CA ILE A 359 70.05 -2.79 47.69
C ILE A 359 70.07 -1.46 48.46
N ALA A 360 70.50 -1.49 49.74
CA ALA A 360 70.57 -0.29 50.57
C ALA A 360 71.58 0.73 50.02
N VAL A 361 72.75 0.26 49.57
CA VAL A 361 73.77 1.12 48.95
C VAL A 361 73.26 1.74 47.65
N TYR A 362 72.60 0.96 46.78
CA TYR A 362 72.02 1.49 45.54
C TYR A 362 70.91 2.53 45.79
N GLN A 363 70.00 2.29 46.75
CA GLN A 363 68.93 3.24 47.08
C GLN A 363 69.49 4.56 47.60
N GLN A 364 70.56 4.50 48.39
CA GLN A 364 71.20 5.69 48.93
C GLN A 364 71.95 6.46 47.82
N HIS A 365 72.57 5.74 46.90
CA HIS A 365 73.20 6.29 45.71
C HIS A 365 72.19 6.98 44.76
N GLU A 366 71.04 6.38 44.53
CA GLU A 366 69.94 6.93 43.70
C GLU A 366 69.32 8.18 44.35
N LYS A 367 69.17 8.19 45.67
CA LYS A 367 68.68 9.36 46.42
C LYS A 367 69.65 10.55 46.32
N LEU A 368 70.95 10.29 46.44
CA LEU A 368 71.99 11.31 46.30
C LEU A 368 72.02 11.89 44.87
N ARG A 369 71.85 11.03 43.86
CA ARG A 369 71.74 11.43 42.45
C ARG A 369 70.56 12.35 42.19
N GLN A 370 69.42 12.07 42.83
CA GLN A 370 68.22 12.88 42.70
C GLN A 370 68.38 14.24 43.40
N GLU A 371 68.95 14.26 44.62
CA GLU A 371 69.25 15.51 45.34
C GLU A 371 70.24 16.42 44.60
N LEU A 372 71.20 15.84 43.88
CA LEU A 372 72.14 16.62 43.03
C LEU A 372 71.47 17.16 41.77
N LYS A 373 70.58 16.39 41.14
CA LYS A 373 69.75 16.86 40.01
C LYS A 373 68.82 17.99 40.42
N ASP A 374 68.17 17.89 41.58
CA ASP A 374 67.28 18.93 42.10
C ASP A 374 68.03 20.23 42.42
N LYS A 375 69.35 20.15 42.63
CA LYS A 375 70.26 21.31 42.77
C LYS A 375 70.86 21.80 41.45
N GLY A 376 70.44 21.25 40.31
CA GLY A 376 70.89 21.64 38.97
C GLY A 376 72.31 21.18 38.61
N ILE A 377 72.86 20.21 39.35
CA ILE A 377 74.21 19.66 39.10
C ILE A 377 74.06 18.37 38.31
N GLU A 378 74.79 18.25 37.20
CA GLU A 378 74.81 17.02 36.40
C GLU A 378 75.65 15.95 37.12
N PRO A 379 75.07 14.81 37.51
CA PRO A 379 75.75 13.87 38.39
C PRO A 379 76.68 12.92 37.60
N ASP A 380 77.98 13.02 37.88
CA ASP A 380 79.01 12.05 37.47
C ASP A 380 79.10 10.87 38.47
N GLU A 381 79.18 9.64 37.96
CA GLU A 381 79.15 8.39 38.76
C GLU A 381 80.33 8.29 39.72
N THR A 382 81.52 8.76 39.29
CA THR A 382 82.72 8.78 40.13
C THR A 382 82.54 9.73 41.32
N SER A 383 81.95 10.89 41.06
CA SER A 383 81.67 11.92 42.06
C SER A 383 80.59 11.49 43.06
N LEU A 384 79.57 10.75 42.60
CA LEU A 384 78.50 10.21 43.46
C LEU A 384 79.01 9.18 44.48
N LEU A 385 79.91 8.29 44.06
CA LEU A 385 80.46 7.24 44.93
C LEU A 385 81.35 7.80 46.06
N THR A 386 82.04 8.91 45.81
CA THR A 386 82.86 9.60 46.84
C THR A 386 82.06 10.40 47.88
N GLN A 387 80.78 10.70 47.62
CA GLN A 387 79.92 11.47 48.52
C GLN A 387 79.03 10.60 49.42
N LEU A 388 79.18 9.27 49.35
CA LEU A 388 78.51 8.33 50.25
C LEU A 388 79.09 8.42 51.68
N PRO A 389 78.32 8.07 52.73
CA PRO A 389 78.83 8.01 54.11
C PRO A 389 80.03 7.06 54.23
N ALA A 390 80.99 7.37 55.12
CA ALA A 390 82.27 6.67 55.23
C ALA A 390 82.19 5.14 55.36
N ASP A 391 81.12 4.61 56.00
CA ASP A 391 80.90 3.17 56.15
C ASP A 391 80.55 2.45 54.82
N ASN A 392 80.18 3.20 53.78
CA ASN A 392 79.75 2.70 52.47
C ASN A 392 80.66 3.19 51.31
N GLN A 393 81.79 3.82 51.60
CA GLN A 393 82.76 4.24 50.58
C GLN A 393 83.66 3.05 50.19
N ALA A 394 83.72 2.74 48.89
CA ALA A 394 84.65 1.75 48.36
C ALA A 394 86.08 2.34 48.30
N PRO A 395 87.14 1.55 48.54
CA PRO A 395 88.52 1.96 48.27
C PRO A 395 88.67 2.52 46.85
N VAL A 396 89.47 3.57 46.67
CA VAL A 396 89.58 4.29 45.38
C VAL A 396 89.98 3.37 44.21
N GLU A 397 90.71 2.28 44.50
CA GLU A 397 91.14 1.29 43.50
C GLU A 397 90.01 0.32 43.04
N SER A 398 88.92 0.18 43.79
CA SER A 398 87.78 -0.71 43.44
C SER A 398 86.56 0.04 42.89
N ILE A 399 86.68 1.35 42.60
CA ILE A 399 85.61 2.18 42.04
C ILE A 399 85.09 1.66 40.68
N PRO A 400 85.93 1.20 39.73
CA PRO A 400 85.46 0.69 38.44
C PRO A 400 84.55 -0.54 38.57
N GLU A 401 84.91 -1.50 39.43
CA GLU A 401 84.09 -2.69 39.72
C GLU A 401 82.76 -2.30 40.39
N HIS A 402 82.76 -1.27 41.24
CA HIS A 402 81.54 -0.75 41.86
C HIS A 402 80.62 -0.03 40.87
N ILE A 403 81.16 0.70 39.90
CA ILE A 403 80.38 1.32 38.81
C ILE A 403 79.74 0.21 37.96
N GLU A 404 80.51 -0.81 37.58
CA GLU A 404 80.00 -1.96 36.81
C GLU A 404 78.94 -2.74 37.60
N LEU A 405 79.10 -2.89 38.91
CA LEU A 405 78.10 -3.50 39.79
C LEU A 405 76.79 -2.67 39.84
N VAL A 406 76.90 -1.34 39.97
CA VAL A 406 75.75 -0.42 40.01
C VAL A 406 75.01 -0.37 38.67
N GLU A 407 75.73 -0.41 37.54
CA GLU A 407 75.14 -0.51 36.21
C GLU A 407 74.46 -1.86 35.99
N ASN A 408 75.11 -2.98 36.36
CA ASN A 408 74.50 -4.31 36.32
C ASN A 408 73.25 -4.42 37.20
N LEU A 409 73.23 -3.77 38.37
CA LEU A 409 72.05 -3.73 39.25
C LEU A 409 70.94 -2.82 38.70
N ARG A 410 71.28 -1.73 38.00
CA ARG A 410 70.31 -0.88 37.30
C ARG A 410 69.65 -1.67 36.16
N ASP A 411 70.44 -2.39 35.38
CA ASP A 411 69.95 -3.26 34.30
C ASP A 411 69.13 -4.42 34.87
N PHE A 412 69.53 -4.99 36.02
CA PHE A 412 68.76 -6.00 36.73
C PHE A 412 67.39 -5.48 37.22
N ARG A 413 67.31 -4.26 37.80
CA ARG A 413 66.01 -3.65 38.18
C ARG A 413 65.14 -3.30 36.97
N ILE A 414 65.74 -2.89 35.86
CA ILE A 414 65.02 -2.66 34.60
C ILE A 414 64.44 -4.00 34.11
N LEU A 415 65.23 -5.08 34.12
CA LEU A 415 64.78 -6.43 33.79
C LEU A 415 63.72 -6.95 34.77
N GLU A 416 63.81 -6.63 36.07
CA GLU A 416 62.82 -7.00 37.08
C GLU A 416 61.52 -6.22 36.89
N ARG A 417 61.56 -4.89 36.61
CA ARG A 417 60.38 -4.10 36.26
C ARG A 417 59.75 -4.55 34.95
N ILE A 418 60.55 -4.90 33.94
CA ILE A 418 60.06 -5.46 32.68
C ILE A 418 59.44 -6.84 32.93
N SER A 419 60.08 -7.71 33.72
CA SER A 419 59.56 -9.02 34.11
C SER A 419 58.25 -8.91 34.91
N HIS A 420 58.15 -7.97 35.84
CA HIS A 420 56.95 -7.73 36.63
C HIS A 420 55.84 -7.07 35.81
N TRP A 421 56.19 -6.16 34.90
CA TRP A 421 55.26 -5.54 33.95
C TRP A 421 54.73 -6.56 32.95
N VAL A 422 55.61 -7.40 32.39
CA VAL A 422 55.26 -8.54 31.54
C VAL A 422 54.39 -9.51 32.33
N LYS A 423 54.77 -9.99 33.52
CA LYS A 423 53.94 -10.89 34.33
C LYS A 423 52.56 -10.31 34.65
N ASN A 424 52.48 -9.05 35.10
CA ASN A 424 51.20 -8.44 35.45
C ASN A 424 50.32 -8.23 34.21
N HIS A 425 50.84 -7.67 33.11
CA HIS A 425 50.04 -7.43 31.89
C HIS A 425 49.72 -8.73 31.13
N PHE A 426 50.58 -9.73 31.19
CA PHE A 426 50.38 -11.05 30.57
C PHE A 426 49.27 -11.86 31.24
N ILE A 427 49.10 -11.76 32.57
CA ILE A 427 47.96 -12.38 33.29
C ILE A 427 46.63 -11.75 32.83
N TYR A 428 46.58 -10.42 32.67
CA TYR A 428 45.39 -9.76 32.14
C TYR A 428 45.13 -10.15 30.67
N PHE A 429 46.18 -10.28 29.86
CA PHE A 429 46.07 -10.72 28.47
C PHE A 429 45.56 -12.16 28.36
N GLU A 430 46.09 -13.10 29.15
CA GLU A 430 45.63 -14.49 29.20
C GLU A 430 44.17 -14.58 29.70
N ALA A 431 43.80 -13.81 30.71
CA ALA A 431 42.43 -13.74 31.22
C ALA A 431 41.44 -13.21 30.17
N ILE A 432 41.82 -12.18 29.40
CA ILE A 432 41.02 -11.65 28.29
C ILE A 432 40.88 -12.69 27.18
N PHE A 433 41.96 -13.35 26.76
CA PHE A 433 41.90 -14.40 25.73
C PHE A 433 41.04 -15.59 26.16
N ARG A 434 41.15 -16.05 27.41
CA ARG A 434 40.28 -17.09 27.97
C ARG A 434 38.83 -16.64 28.03
N PHE A 435 38.55 -15.40 28.43
CA PHE A 435 37.20 -14.84 28.44
C PHE A 435 36.60 -14.80 27.02
N ILE A 436 37.38 -14.36 26.02
CA ILE A 436 36.95 -14.31 24.62
C ILE A 436 36.72 -15.73 24.08
N SER A 437 37.65 -16.67 24.31
CA SER A 437 37.51 -18.07 23.87
C SER A 437 36.27 -18.74 24.49
N ASN A 438 36.07 -18.62 25.80
CA ASN A 438 34.87 -19.15 26.47
C ASN A 438 33.58 -18.51 25.95
N THR A 439 33.60 -17.20 25.67
CA THR A 439 32.45 -16.49 25.09
C THR A 439 32.15 -17.00 23.67
N LEU A 440 33.17 -17.19 22.83
CA LEU A 440 33.04 -17.76 21.50
C LEU A 440 32.49 -19.19 21.55
N GLN A 441 32.98 -20.03 22.47
CA GLN A 441 32.49 -21.40 22.64
C GLN A 441 30.98 -21.44 22.96
N ASN A 442 30.53 -20.57 23.86
CA ASN A 442 29.10 -20.44 24.17
C ASN A 442 28.29 -19.98 22.95
N LEU A 443 28.82 -19.02 22.17
CA LEU A 443 28.17 -18.54 20.95
C LEU A 443 28.11 -19.62 19.85
N ILE A 444 29.15 -20.43 19.69
CA ILE A 444 29.21 -21.52 18.70
C ILE A 444 28.18 -22.61 19.03
N ILE A 445 27.89 -22.85 20.31
CA ILE A 445 26.81 -23.76 20.70
C ILE A 445 25.43 -23.12 20.49
N LEU A 446 25.31 -21.82 20.77
CA LEU A 446 24.03 -21.10 20.65
C LEU A 446 23.59 -20.90 19.19
N VAL A 447 24.52 -20.67 18.26
CA VAL A 447 24.20 -20.41 16.85
C VAL A 447 23.41 -21.55 16.20
N PRO A 448 23.86 -22.83 16.24
CA PRO A 448 23.09 -23.96 15.71
C PRO A 448 21.70 -24.07 16.32
N ILE A 449 21.56 -23.86 17.64
CA ILE A 449 20.26 -23.91 18.32
C ILE A 449 19.32 -22.83 17.77
N ILE A 450 19.82 -21.60 17.57
CA ILE A 450 19.04 -20.51 16.98
C ILE A 450 18.69 -20.83 15.52
N VAL A 451 19.64 -21.35 14.73
CA VAL A 451 19.41 -21.73 13.33
C VAL A 451 18.32 -22.80 13.24
N THR A 452 18.40 -23.87 14.04
CA THR A 452 17.39 -24.93 14.13
C THR A 452 16.02 -24.39 14.52
N ALA A 453 15.95 -23.49 15.52
CA ALA A 453 14.69 -22.85 15.91
C ALA A 453 14.10 -21.96 14.79
N LEU A 454 14.95 -21.23 14.07
CA LEU A 454 14.54 -20.41 12.92
C LEU A 454 14.07 -21.26 11.75
N LEU A 455 14.73 -22.38 11.47
CA LEU A 455 14.33 -23.36 10.44
C LEU A 455 12.97 -23.97 10.76
N ALA A 456 12.78 -24.43 12.01
CA ALA A 456 11.50 -24.94 12.47
C ALA A 456 10.38 -23.88 12.38
N ALA A 457 10.68 -22.63 12.76
CA ALA A 457 9.74 -21.52 12.61
C ALA A 457 9.43 -21.23 11.13
N ALA A 458 10.44 -21.19 10.26
CA ALA A 458 10.27 -20.95 8.83
C ALA A 458 9.32 -21.99 8.20
N ASN A 459 9.55 -23.28 8.50
CA ASN A 459 8.74 -24.37 8.01
C ASN A 459 7.31 -24.35 8.58
N ARG A 460 7.16 -24.08 9.88
CA ARG A 460 5.84 -24.05 10.56
C ARG A 460 4.95 -22.90 10.09
N PHE A 461 5.50 -21.70 9.93
CA PHE A 461 4.69 -20.53 9.55
C PHE A 461 4.44 -20.42 8.04
N ASN A 462 5.24 -21.11 7.24
CA ASN A 462 5.17 -21.20 5.78
C ASN A 462 4.91 -19.85 5.09
N ASN A 463 5.69 -18.84 5.50
CA ASN A 463 5.53 -17.46 5.01
C ASN A 463 5.83 -17.34 3.50
N GLY A 464 6.62 -18.28 2.93
CA GLY A 464 6.89 -18.38 1.50
C GLY A 464 5.61 -18.66 0.72
N ASN A 465 4.95 -19.80 0.95
CA ASN A 465 3.72 -20.15 0.23
C ASN A 465 2.61 -19.10 0.36
N LYS A 466 2.43 -18.53 1.57
CA LYS A 466 1.47 -17.44 1.80
C LYS A 466 1.80 -16.20 0.99
N TRP A 467 3.07 -15.82 0.90
CA TRP A 467 3.52 -14.70 0.09
C TRP A 467 3.20 -14.92 -1.39
N LEU A 468 3.54 -16.08 -1.96
CA LEU A 468 3.29 -16.37 -3.37
C LEU A 468 1.79 -16.39 -3.70
N ALA A 469 0.98 -17.04 -2.86
CA ALA A 469 -0.48 -17.10 -3.05
C ALA A 469 -1.10 -15.70 -3.03
N LEU A 470 -0.76 -14.87 -2.04
CA LEU A 470 -1.24 -13.49 -1.94
C LEU A 470 -0.80 -12.63 -3.13
N ARG A 471 0.47 -12.75 -3.53
CA ARG A 471 1.01 -12.00 -4.67
C ARG A 471 0.33 -12.41 -5.98
N SER A 472 0.08 -13.71 -6.15
CA SER A 472 -0.62 -14.24 -7.33
C SER A 472 -2.06 -13.77 -7.43
N SER A 473 -2.80 -13.82 -6.32
CA SER A 473 -4.16 -13.28 -6.29
C SER A 473 -4.18 -11.76 -6.49
N ALA A 474 -3.20 -11.02 -5.98
CA ALA A 474 -3.10 -9.58 -6.24
C ALA A 474 -2.92 -9.28 -7.74
N GLU A 475 -1.96 -9.92 -8.41
CA GLU A 475 -1.75 -9.70 -9.85
C GLU A 475 -2.94 -10.19 -10.70
N ALA A 476 -3.62 -11.27 -10.30
CA ALA A 476 -4.85 -11.71 -10.95
C ALA A 476 -5.98 -10.68 -10.83
N VAL A 477 -6.19 -10.08 -9.64
CA VAL A 477 -7.17 -9.00 -9.46
C VAL A 477 -6.80 -7.79 -10.31
N LYS A 478 -5.51 -7.39 -10.32
CA LYS A 478 -5.01 -6.26 -11.11
C LYS A 478 -5.29 -6.47 -12.60
N ARG A 479 -5.04 -7.68 -13.11
CA ARG A 479 -5.36 -8.06 -14.49
C ARG A 479 -6.85 -7.88 -14.81
N GLU A 480 -7.75 -8.37 -13.96
CA GLU A 480 -9.20 -8.22 -14.20
C GLU A 480 -9.65 -6.75 -14.14
N ILE A 481 -9.04 -5.93 -13.27
CA ILE A 481 -9.28 -4.49 -13.22
C ILE A 481 -8.96 -3.83 -14.57
N PHE A 482 -7.78 -4.09 -15.15
CA PHE A 482 -7.39 -3.47 -16.42
C PHE A 482 -8.20 -4.01 -17.61
N ARG A 483 -8.53 -5.31 -17.64
CA ARG A 483 -9.41 -5.89 -18.68
C ARG A 483 -10.83 -5.30 -18.61
N TYR A 484 -11.35 -5.12 -17.40
CA TYR A 484 -12.65 -4.49 -17.17
C TYR A 484 -12.65 -3.04 -17.64
N ARG A 485 -11.64 -2.26 -17.24
CA ARG A 485 -11.54 -0.84 -17.59
C ARG A 485 -11.34 -0.63 -19.09
N ALA A 486 -10.56 -1.48 -19.75
CA ALA A 486 -10.38 -1.44 -21.20
C ALA A 486 -11.56 -2.05 -21.99
N GLN A 487 -12.63 -2.50 -21.31
CA GLN A 487 -13.81 -3.15 -21.90
C GLN A 487 -13.44 -4.29 -22.87
N ALA A 488 -12.40 -5.04 -22.54
CA ALA A 488 -11.83 -6.04 -23.42
C ALA A 488 -12.36 -7.46 -23.11
N GLU A 489 -12.40 -8.29 -24.16
CA GLU A 489 -12.78 -9.70 -24.11
C GLU A 489 -14.16 -9.90 -23.45
N ILE A 490 -14.21 -10.55 -22.28
CA ILE A 490 -15.47 -10.85 -21.57
C ILE A 490 -16.18 -9.60 -21.04
N TYR A 491 -15.48 -8.48 -20.98
CA TYR A 491 -15.99 -7.20 -20.50
C TYR A 491 -16.50 -6.30 -21.60
N PHE A 492 -16.36 -6.69 -22.87
CA PHE A 492 -17.02 -5.96 -23.95
C PHE A 492 -18.54 -6.10 -23.83
N PRO A 493 -19.34 -5.02 -23.91
CA PRO A 493 -20.78 -5.11 -23.82
C PRO A 493 -21.35 -5.77 -25.09
N VAL A 494 -22.03 -6.91 -24.92
CA VAL A 494 -22.72 -7.61 -26.02
C VAL A 494 -24.23 -7.45 -25.84
N ALA A 495 -24.91 -6.97 -26.88
CA ALA A 495 -26.35 -6.84 -26.91
C ALA A 495 -27.04 -8.19 -26.61
N GLY A 496 -28.05 -8.17 -25.72
CA GLY A 496 -28.83 -9.37 -25.33
C GLY A 496 -28.20 -10.25 -24.24
N GLU A 497 -27.02 -9.94 -23.72
CA GLU A 497 -26.38 -10.72 -22.65
C GLU A 497 -26.97 -10.40 -21.26
N LYS A 498 -27.43 -11.42 -20.52
CA LYS A 498 -28.11 -11.25 -19.22
C LYS A 498 -27.22 -10.71 -18.10
N LYS A 499 -25.90 -10.92 -18.18
CA LYS A 499 -24.95 -10.49 -17.14
C LYS A 499 -24.23 -9.21 -17.56
N ASN A 500 -24.45 -8.13 -16.81
CA ASN A 500 -23.69 -6.89 -16.95
C ASN A 500 -22.20 -7.09 -16.59
N GLN A 501 -21.32 -6.26 -17.15
CA GLN A 501 -19.86 -6.25 -16.93
C GLN A 501 -19.49 -6.23 -15.44
N GLU A 502 -20.21 -5.48 -14.62
CA GLU A 502 -20.00 -5.42 -13.16
C GLU A 502 -20.20 -6.78 -12.48
N ILE A 503 -21.18 -7.56 -12.94
CA ILE A 503 -21.46 -8.91 -12.41
C ILE A 503 -20.33 -9.86 -12.84
N LYS A 504 -19.88 -9.75 -14.10
CA LYS A 504 -18.75 -10.55 -14.59
C LYS A 504 -17.47 -10.26 -13.82
N LEU A 505 -17.23 -8.99 -13.46
CA LEU A 505 -16.09 -8.60 -12.62
C LEU A 505 -16.23 -9.22 -11.22
N ASP A 506 -17.39 -9.09 -10.57
CA ASP A 506 -17.60 -9.68 -9.25
C ASP A 506 -17.40 -11.20 -9.25
N ASP A 507 -17.94 -11.92 -10.25
CA ASP A 507 -17.76 -13.36 -10.42
C ASP A 507 -16.27 -13.74 -10.51
N ARG A 508 -15.48 -12.97 -11.27
CA ARG A 508 -14.02 -13.19 -11.39
C ARG A 508 -13.28 -12.89 -10.10
N LEU A 509 -13.62 -11.79 -9.43
CA LEU A 509 -13.01 -11.43 -8.14
C LEU A 509 -13.35 -12.44 -7.04
N LYS A 510 -14.55 -13.03 -7.10
CA LYS A 510 -14.98 -14.12 -6.21
C LYS A 510 -14.15 -15.37 -6.46
N LEU A 511 -13.99 -15.80 -7.71
CA LEU A 511 -13.16 -16.95 -8.07
C LEU A 511 -11.73 -16.81 -7.53
N ILE A 512 -11.12 -15.64 -7.72
CA ILE A 512 -9.75 -15.36 -7.24
C ILE A 512 -9.69 -15.43 -5.70
N SER A 513 -10.70 -14.89 -5.02
CA SER A 513 -10.79 -14.94 -3.56
C SER A 513 -10.99 -16.37 -3.06
N ASP A 514 -11.85 -17.16 -3.69
CA ASP A 514 -12.11 -18.54 -3.31
C ASP A 514 -10.83 -19.40 -3.46
N GLN A 515 -10.09 -19.22 -4.55
CA GLN A 515 -8.79 -19.88 -4.75
C GLN A 515 -7.76 -19.48 -3.68
N LEU A 516 -7.70 -18.20 -3.31
CA LEU A 516 -6.81 -17.74 -2.24
C LEU A 516 -7.18 -18.36 -0.89
N MET A 517 -8.47 -18.44 -0.57
CA MET A 517 -8.96 -18.99 0.70
C MET A 517 -8.88 -20.53 0.76
N GLN A 518 -8.69 -21.20 -0.37
CA GLN A 518 -8.34 -22.62 -0.43
C GLN A 518 -6.84 -22.87 -0.18
N SER A 519 -6.02 -21.82 -0.12
CA SER A 519 -4.59 -21.92 0.20
C SER A 519 -4.31 -21.77 1.70
N GLU A 520 -3.04 -21.94 2.09
CA GLU A 520 -2.55 -21.75 3.47
C GLU A 520 -2.77 -20.33 4.03
N VAL A 521 -3.11 -19.37 3.18
CA VAL A 521 -3.44 -18.00 3.58
C VAL A 521 -4.66 -17.94 4.50
N ASN A 522 -5.59 -18.90 4.38
CA ASN A 522 -6.79 -18.99 5.24
C ASN A 522 -6.43 -19.18 6.74
N LEU A 523 -5.22 -19.66 7.05
CA LEU A 523 -4.73 -19.77 8.41
C LEU A 523 -4.17 -18.45 8.97
N SER A 524 -4.27 -17.34 8.23
CA SER A 524 -3.66 -16.05 8.60
C SER A 524 -4.67 -14.91 8.49
N ALA A 525 -4.61 -13.98 9.43
CA ALA A 525 -5.41 -12.76 9.35
C ALA A 525 -4.91 -11.85 8.22
N LEU A 526 -5.83 -11.42 7.34
CA LEU A 526 -5.56 -10.40 6.34
C LEU A 526 -5.68 -9.03 6.99
N HIS A 527 -4.56 -8.32 7.11
CA HIS A 527 -4.57 -6.97 7.68
C HIS A 527 -5.11 -5.96 6.66
N PRO A 528 -5.85 -4.92 7.11
CA PRO A 528 -6.34 -3.87 6.23
C PRO A 528 -5.16 -3.11 5.60
N SER A 529 -5.31 -2.76 4.32
CA SER A 529 -4.35 -1.93 3.59
C SER A 529 -4.46 -0.46 4.02
N PRO A 530 -3.37 0.34 3.98
CA PRO A 530 -3.44 1.79 4.19
C PRO A 530 -4.39 2.50 3.20
N ASN A 531 -4.88 3.68 3.60
CA ASN A 531 -6.04 4.41 3.06
C ASN A 531 -5.98 4.87 1.57
N ASN A 532 -4.96 4.52 0.80
CA ASN A 532 -4.84 4.96 -0.60
C ASN A 532 -5.37 3.86 -1.55
N ILE A 533 -6.54 4.10 -2.14
CA ILE A 533 -7.19 3.22 -3.10
C ILE A 533 -7.51 4.05 -4.37
N PRO A 534 -6.95 3.70 -5.55
CA PRO A 534 -5.94 2.66 -5.78
C PRO A 534 -4.57 3.00 -5.14
N PRO A 535 -3.73 1.99 -4.85
CA PRO A 535 -2.37 2.23 -4.35
C PRO A 535 -1.52 3.02 -5.36
N ARG A 536 -0.74 4.02 -4.89
CA ARG A 536 0.03 4.93 -5.77
C ARG A 536 0.94 4.23 -6.80
N ASN A 537 1.56 3.11 -6.44
CA ASN A 537 2.47 2.38 -7.34
C ASN A 537 1.77 1.33 -8.20
N SER A 538 0.44 1.29 -8.18
CA SER A 538 -0.35 0.28 -8.91
C SER A 538 -0.91 0.78 -10.24
N ILE A 539 -0.97 2.10 -10.41
CA ILE A 539 -1.50 2.81 -11.58
C ILE A 539 -0.49 3.87 -12.05
N ALA A 540 -0.66 4.38 -13.27
CA ALA A 540 0.13 5.50 -13.76
C ALA A 540 -0.27 6.81 -13.05
N GLU A 541 0.61 7.82 -13.02
CA GLU A 541 0.34 9.08 -12.30
C GLU A 541 -0.86 9.87 -12.87
N ALA A 542 -1.11 9.75 -14.17
CA ALA A 542 -2.23 10.39 -14.87
C ALA A 542 -3.50 9.52 -14.91
N ASP A 543 -3.46 8.32 -14.33
CA ASP A 543 -4.59 7.40 -14.27
C ASP A 543 -5.43 7.65 -13.01
N ASP A 544 -6.75 7.71 -13.14
CA ASP A 544 -7.66 7.85 -11.99
C ASP A 544 -7.96 6.51 -11.31
N GLY A 545 -7.67 5.39 -11.98
CA GLY A 545 -7.96 4.03 -11.54
C GLY A 545 -9.42 3.58 -11.73
N TYR A 546 -10.34 4.47 -12.07
CA TYR A 546 -11.78 4.20 -12.01
C TYR A 546 -12.50 4.35 -13.34
N SER A 547 -12.02 5.21 -14.23
CA SER A 547 -12.64 5.44 -15.54
C SER A 547 -12.34 4.29 -16.50
N PRO A 548 -13.25 4.04 -17.48
CA PRO A 548 -12.92 3.22 -18.64
C PRO A 548 -11.66 3.76 -19.34
N LEU A 549 -10.88 2.87 -19.90
CA LEU A 549 -9.64 3.18 -20.60
C LEU A 549 -9.88 3.12 -22.10
N SER A 550 -9.54 4.19 -22.82
CA SER A 550 -9.37 4.12 -24.27
C SER A 550 -8.19 3.19 -24.62
N PRO A 551 -8.10 2.69 -25.86
CA PRO A 551 -6.98 1.87 -26.30
C PRO A 551 -5.61 2.55 -26.08
N GLU A 552 -5.54 3.86 -26.34
CA GLU A 552 -4.33 4.68 -26.15
C GLU A 552 -3.99 4.83 -24.67
N GLN A 553 -5.00 5.05 -23.82
CA GLN A 553 -4.80 5.13 -22.37
C GLN A 553 -4.35 3.78 -21.80
N TYR A 554 -4.89 2.65 -22.29
CA TYR A 554 -4.42 1.32 -21.91
C TYR A 554 -2.95 1.12 -22.33
N LEU A 555 -2.61 1.49 -23.57
CA LEU A 555 -1.25 1.40 -24.09
C LEU A 555 -0.27 2.18 -23.19
N SER A 556 -0.56 3.45 -22.88
CA SER A 556 0.33 4.29 -22.07
C SER A 556 0.34 3.91 -20.59
N TYR A 557 -0.82 3.74 -19.97
CA TYR A 557 -0.94 3.56 -18.51
C TYR A 557 -0.60 2.14 -18.06
N ARG A 558 -0.82 1.13 -18.90
CA ARG A 558 -0.64 -0.28 -18.54
C ARG A 558 0.51 -0.91 -19.31
N LEU A 559 0.47 -0.95 -20.63
CA LEU A 559 1.44 -1.70 -21.44
C LEU A 559 2.84 -1.06 -21.35
N GLU A 560 2.96 0.20 -21.75
CA GLU A 560 4.24 0.91 -21.77
C GLU A 560 4.82 1.11 -20.37
N ASN A 561 3.96 1.34 -19.38
CA ASN A 561 4.37 1.40 -17.98
C ASN A 561 5.06 0.10 -17.52
N GLN A 562 4.49 -1.07 -17.86
CA GLN A 562 5.09 -2.36 -17.51
C GLN A 562 6.33 -2.68 -18.36
N LEU A 563 6.31 -2.35 -19.65
CA LEU A 563 7.48 -2.49 -20.53
C LEU A 563 8.68 -1.71 -19.97
N ASN A 564 8.47 -0.44 -19.63
CA ASN A 564 9.50 0.42 -19.06
C ASN A 564 9.99 -0.10 -17.70
N TYR A 565 9.09 -0.65 -16.88
CA TYR A 565 9.46 -1.31 -15.64
C TYR A 565 10.40 -2.50 -15.90
N TYR A 566 10.05 -3.42 -16.80
CA TYR A 566 10.88 -4.59 -17.09
C TYR A 566 12.24 -4.20 -17.67
N VAL A 567 12.28 -3.32 -18.68
CA VAL A 567 13.54 -2.84 -19.28
C VAL A 567 14.44 -2.16 -18.25
N GLY A 568 13.88 -1.31 -17.38
CA GLY A 568 14.66 -0.66 -16.32
C GLY A 568 15.12 -1.63 -15.22
N LYS A 569 14.37 -2.70 -14.99
CA LYS A 569 14.64 -3.69 -13.94
C LYS A 569 15.68 -4.72 -14.38
N THR A 570 15.68 -5.15 -15.64
CA THR A 570 16.64 -6.12 -16.19
C THR A 570 18.08 -5.62 -16.07
N VAL A 571 18.35 -4.36 -16.42
CA VAL A 571 19.68 -3.72 -16.26
C VAL A 571 20.17 -3.75 -14.80
N LYS A 572 19.26 -3.58 -13.83
CA LYS A 572 19.61 -3.63 -12.41
C LYS A 572 19.87 -5.06 -11.94
N LEU A 573 19.07 -6.02 -12.41
CA LEU A 573 19.22 -7.44 -12.07
C LEU A 573 20.51 -8.02 -12.66
N GLU A 574 20.84 -7.70 -13.91
CA GLU A 574 22.09 -8.10 -14.56
C GLU A 574 23.32 -7.62 -13.78
N LYS A 575 23.35 -6.31 -13.41
CA LYS A 575 24.43 -5.77 -12.57
C LYS A 575 24.52 -6.45 -11.21
N LYS A 576 23.38 -6.83 -10.61
CA LYS A 576 23.35 -7.54 -9.32
C LYS A 576 23.89 -8.97 -9.48
N LEU A 577 23.48 -9.68 -10.51
CA LEU A 577 23.92 -11.04 -10.84
C LEU A 577 25.44 -11.08 -11.04
N TYR A 578 25.96 -10.22 -11.92
CA TYR A 578 27.39 -10.13 -12.21
C TYR A 578 28.23 -9.82 -10.97
N ARG A 579 27.77 -8.87 -10.13
CA ARG A 579 28.46 -8.54 -8.86
C ARG A 579 28.51 -9.73 -7.91
N LEU A 580 27.41 -10.47 -7.75
CA LEU A 580 27.37 -11.64 -6.86
C LEU A 580 28.26 -12.77 -7.37
N GLN A 581 28.24 -13.04 -8.69
CA GLN A 581 29.11 -14.04 -9.31
C GLN A 581 30.60 -13.69 -9.15
N ILE A 582 30.99 -12.43 -9.35
CA ILE A 582 32.36 -11.99 -9.08
C ILE A 582 32.76 -12.26 -7.63
N TRP A 583 31.91 -11.92 -6.65
CA TRP A 583 32.22 -12.19 -5.25
C TRP A 583 32.39 -13.68 -4.97
N ILE A 584 31.55 -14.53 -5.56
CA ILE A 584 31.69 -15.99 -5.47
C ILE A 584 33.05 -16.44 -6.00
N TYR A 585 33.46 -15.95 -7.19
CA TYR A 585 34.77 -16.30 -7.76
C TYR A 585 35.95 -15.76 -6.96
N ILE A 586 35.84 -14.53 -6.43
CA ILE A 586 36.87 -13.93 -5.58
C ILE A 586 37.07 -14.77 -4.32
N PHE A 587 36.00 -15.10 -3.58
CA PHE A 587 36.12 -15.89 -2.36
C PHE A 587 36.59 -17.32 -2.64
N GLY A 588 36.13 -17.94 -3.74
CA GLY A 588 36.65 -19.23 -4.18
C GLY A 588 38.16 -19.19 -4.47
N GLY A 589 38.62 -18.16 -5.20
CA GLY A 589 40.05 -17.96 -5.49
C GLY A 589 40.89 -17.67 -4.24
N ILE A 590 40.37 -16.88 -3.29
CA ILE A 590 41.03 -16.64 -1.99
C ILE A 590 41.17 -17.96 -1.22
N GLY A 591 40.14 -18.82 -1.22
CA GLY A 591 40.22 -20.14 -0.60
C GLY A 591 41.34 -21.01 -1.17
N THR A 592 41.49 -21.04 -2.50
CA THR A 592 42.60 -21.74 -3.16
C THR A 592 43.97 -21.13 -2.80
N LEU A 593 44.08 -19.81 -2.74
CA LEU A 593 45.32 -19.13 -2.34
C LEU A 593 45.70 -19.42 -0.89
N LEU A 594 44.73 -19.42 0.03
CA LEU A 594 44.96 -19.74 1.45
C LEU A 594 45.50 -21.16 1.62
N ALA A 595 45.01 -22.13 0.84
CA ALA A 595 45.55 -23.48 0.81
C ALA A 595 47.03 -23.49 0.38
N ALA A 596 47.37 -22.74 -0.68
CA ALA A 596 48.74 -22.67 -1.17
C ALA A 596 49.73 -22.03 -0.18
N VAL A 597 49.27 -21.09 0.65
CA VAL A 597 50.10 -20.40 1.67
C VAL A 597 50.14 -21.16 3.01
N GLY A 598 49.46 -22.30 3.11
CA GLY A 598 49.41 -23.11 4.34
C GLY A 598 48.50 -22.55 5.44
N LEU A 599 47.57 -21.67 5.10
CA LEU A 599 46.56 -21.11 6.01
C LEU A 599 45.27 -21.94 5.96
N GLU A 600 45.40 -23.26 6.10
CA GLU A 600 44.32 -24.22 5.89
C GLU A 600 43.08 -23.98 6.76
N LEU A 601 43.26 -23.45 7.98
CA LEU A 601 42.17 -23.11 8.89
C LEU A 601 41.16 -22.13 8.28
N TRP A 602 41.60 -21.18 7.46
CA TRP A 602 40.73 -20.13 6.93
C TRP A 602 39.96 -20.53 5.67
N ILE A 603 40.28 -21.67 5.06
CA ILE A 603 39.59 -22.18 3.85
C ILE A 603 38.10 -22.39 4.14
N ALA A 604 37.76 -22.93 5.31
CA ALA A 604 36.38 -23.18 5.70
C ALA A 604 35.51 -21.90 5.70
N LEU A 605 36.10 -20.74 6.08
CA LEU A 605 35.40 -19.46 6.03
C LEU A 605 35.12 -19.02 4.59
N THR A 606 36.10 -19.15 3.71
CA THR A 606 35.92 -18.79 2.30
C THR A 606 34.90 -19.70 1.61
N SER A 607 34.90 -21.00 1.94
CA SER A 607 33.92 -21.96 1.43
C SER A 607 32.51 -21.67 1.94
N SER A 608 32.36 -21.29 3.22
CA SER A 608 31.03 -20.94 3.77
C SER A 608 30.50 -19.63 3.19
N LEU A 609 31.36 -18.65 2.88
CA LEU A 609 30.98 -17.44 2.16
C LEU A 609 30.53 -17.72 0.72
N VAL A 610 31.26 -18.59 0.00
CA VAL A 610 30.86 -19.04 -1.35
C VAL A 610 29.51 -19.74 -1.32
N ALA A 611 29.32 -20.68 -0.38
CA ALA A 611 28.05 -21.38 -0.20
C ALA A 611 26.92 -20.40 0.13
N ALA A 612 27.12 -19.48 1.09
CA ALA A 612 26.12 -18.48 1.48
C ALA A 612 25.70 -17.56 0.32
N LEU A 613 26.67 -17.10 -0.48
CA LEU A 613 26.39 -16.29 -1.67
C LEU A 613 25.67 -17.11 -2.76
N GLY A 614 26.05 -18.38 -2.94
CA GLY A 614 25.38 -19.32 -3.84
C GLY A 614 23.93 -19.58 -3.46
N THR A 615 23.67 -19.88 -2.18
CA THR A 615 22.32 -20.04 -1.63
C THR A 615 21.51 -18.76 -1.78
N TYR A 616 22.10 -17.59 -1.47
CA TYR A 616 21.43 -16.30 -1.67
C TYR A 616 21.08 -16.04 -3.14
N LEU A 617 21.98 -16.39 -4.07
CA LEU A 617 21.76 -16.22 -5.50
C LEU A 617 20.65 -17.12 -6.03
N SER A 618 20.67 -18.40 -5.66
CA SER A 618 19.64 -19.40 -5.99
C SER A 618 18.28 -18.95 -5.46
N TYR A 619 18.23 -18.57 -4.18
CA TYR A 619 17.04 -18.08 -3.50
C TYR A 619 16.40 -16.86 -4.17
N GLN A 620 17.21 -15.90 -4.59
CA GLN A 620 16.71 -14.67 -5.21
C GLN A 620 16.23 -14.87 -6.66
N GLN A 621 16.53 -16.02 -7.29
CA GLN A 621 16.19 -16.35 -8.67
C GLN A 621 16.49 -15.23 -9.66
N ILE A 622 17.64 -14.56 -9.48
CA ILE A 622 17.97 -13.34 -10.25
C ILE A 622 18.08 -13.66 -11.73
N GLU A 623 18.72 -14.77 -12.07
CA GLU A 623 18.92 -15.21 -13.45
C GLU A 623 17.59 -15.50 -14.14
N THR A 624 16.72 -16.30 -13.53
CA THR A 624 15.45 -16.62 -14.17
C THR A 624 14.48 -15.45 -14.20
N THR A 625 14.49 -14.59 -13.17
CA THR A 625 13.72 -13.34 -13.20
C THR A 625 14.20 -12.43 -14.34
N LEU A 626 15.51 -12.34 -14.56
CA LEU A 626 16.10 -11.58 -15.66
C LEU A 626 15.65 -12.14 -17.02
N LEU A 627 15.71 -13.45 -17.22
CA LEU A 627 15.25 -14.13 -18.45
C LEU A 627 13.76 -13.87 -18.72
N LYS A 628 12.92 -14.01 -17.69
CA LYS A 628 11.47 -13.80 -17.77
C LYS A 628 11.12 -12.35 -18.12
N TYR A 629 11.77 -11.38 -17.48
CA TYR A 629 11.55 -9.96 -17.78
C TYR A 629 12.01 -9.58 -19.18
N ASN A 630 13.14 -10.11 -19.66
CA ASN A 630 13.58 -9.87 -21.04
C ASN A 630 12.57 -10.42 -22.06
N LYS A 631 12.07 -11.65 -21.83
CA LYS A 631 11.05 -12.26 -22.69
C LYS A 631 9.76 -11.44 -22.69
N ALA A 632 9.24 -11.10 -21.52
CA ALA A 632 8.01 -10.32 -21.39
C ALA A 632 8.16 -8.92 -21.99
N ALA A 633 9.31 -8.25 -21.78
CA ALA A 633 9.59 -6.96 -22.40
C ALA A 633 9.58 -7.05 -23.93
N SER A 634 10.23 -8.08 -24.50
CA SER A 634 10.21 -8.28 -25.95
C SER A 634 8.81 -8.55 -26.50
N GLU A 635 8.01 -9.39 -25.81
CA GLU A 635 6.64 -9.68 -26.22
C GLU A 635 5.71 -8.45 -26.12
N LEU A 636 5.81 -7.66 -25.04
CA LEU A 636 5.07 -6.40 -24.90
C LEU A 636 5.48 -5.36 -25.95
N ASP A 637 6.77 -5.27 -26.26
CA ASP A 637 7.26 -4.36 -27.30
C ASP A 637 6.77 -4.76 -28.70
N ASN A 638 6.69 -6.07 -28.98
CA ASN A 638 6.09 -6.57 -30.22
C ASN A 638 4.60 -6.21 -30.32
N ILE A 639 3.84 -6.33 -29.22
CA ILE A 639 2.42 -5.94 -29.18
C ILE A 639 2.27 -4.44 -29.42
N ARG A 640 3.09 -3.61 -28.75
CA ARG A 640 3.12 -2.16 -28.95
C ARG A 640 3.44 -1.79 -30.40
N SER A 641 4.47 -2.42 -30.97
CA SER A 641 4.90 -2.17 -32.35
C SER A 641 3.83 -2.56 -33.36
N TRP A 642 3.16 -3.71 -33.16
CA TRP A 642 2.02 -4.11 -33.97
C TRP A 642 0.85 -3.11 -33.86
N TRP A 643 0.48 -2.70 -32.65
CA TRP A 643 -0.62 -1.76 -32.43
C TRP A 643 -0.37 -0.41 -33.10
N THR A 644 0.83 0.14 -32.91
CA THR A 644 1.24 1.43 -33.49
C THR A 644 1.38 1.40 -35.01
N ALA A 645 1.58 0.23 -35.61
CA ALA A 645 1.60 0.05 -37.05
C ALA A 645 0.19 -0.01 -37.68
N LEU A 646 -0.86 -0.25 -36.89
CA LEU A 646 -2.24 -0.28 -37.40
C LEU A 646 -2.73 1.13 -37.78
N PRO A 647 -3.47 1.30 -38.89
CA PRO A 647 -4.22 2.52 -39.17
C PRO A 647 -5.28 2.81 -38.11
N SER A 648 -5.63 4.08 -37.89
CA SER A 648 -6.63 4.48 -36.87
C SER A 648 -7.98 3.76 -37.01
N ALA A 649 -8.45 3.53 -38.25
CA ALA A 649 -9.69 2.78 -38.51
C ALA A 649 -9.61 1.30 -38.09
N GLU A 650 -8.42 0.70 -38.07
CA GLU A 650 -8.21 -0.66 -37.54
C GLU A 650 -8.06 -0.64 -36.01
N GLN A 651 -7.51 0.42 -35.43
CA GLN A 651 -7.38 0.59 -33.97
C GLN A 651 -8.73 0.74 -33.26
N GLU A 652 -9.73 1.30 -33.94
CA GLU A 652 -11.10 1.40 -33.42
C GLU A 652 -11.84 0.04 -33.41
N LYS A 653 -11.36 -0.96 -34.14
CA LYS A 653 -12.02 -2.28 -34.18
C LYS A 653 -11.84 -3.02 -32.87
N GLN A 654 -12.97 -3.38 -32.25
CA GLN A 654 -12.98 -4.13 -30.99
C GLN A 654 -12.18 -5.44 -31.04
N ALA A 655 -12.13 -6.12 -32.19
CA ALA A 655 -11.33 -7.33 -32.35
C ALA A 655 -9.83 -7.07 -32.10
N ASN A 656 -9.31 -5.93 -32.59
CA ASN A 656 -7.92 -5.55 -32.39
C ASN A 656 -7.66 -5.05 -30.96
N ILE A 657 -8.61 -4.32 -30.37
CA ILE A 657 -8.54 -3.90 -28.96
C ILE A 657 -8.48 -5.13 -28.04
N ASN A 658 -9.37 -6.10 -28.26
CA ASN A 658 -9.39 -7.37 -27.53
C ASN A 658 -8.07 -8.14 -27.71
N LEU A 659 -7.50 -8.14 -28.91
CA LEU A 659 -6.23 -8.79 -29.19
C LEU A 659 -5.08 -8.11 -28.43
N MET A 660 -4.98 -6.78 -28.51
CA MET A 660 -3.96 -5.99 -27.80
C MET A 660 -4.02 -6.23 -26.30
N VAL A 661 -5.18 -5.97 -25.68
CA VAL A 661 -5.36 -6.09 -24.22
C VAL A 661 -5.20 -7.55 -23.79
N GLY A 662 -5.81 -8.48 -24.52
CA GLY A 662 -5.76 -9.91 -24.22
C GLY A 662 -4.35 -10.51 -24.34
N GLN A 663 -3.57 -10.12 -25.35
CA GLN A 663 -2.16 -10.55 -25.46
C GLN A 663 -1.28 -9.90 -24.40
N SER A 664 -1.49 -8.61 -24.10
CA SER A 664 -0.73 -7.88 -23.07
C SER A 664 -0.93 -8.51 -21.69
N GLU A 665 -2.19 -8.68 -21.27
CA GLU A 665 -2.49 -9.28 -19.96
C GLU A 665 -2.13 -10.77 -19.88
N ARG A 666 -2.16 -11.51 -21.00
CA ARG A 666 -1.64 -12.90 -21.04
C ARG A 666 -0.13 -12.94 -20.90
N THR A 667 0.60 -12.04 -21.56
CA THR A 667 2.06 -11.92 -21.44
C THR A 667 2.45 -11.66 -19.99
N LEU A 668 1.85 -10.63 -19.38
CA LEU A 668 2.06 -10.27 -17.97
C LEU A 668 1.71 -11.42 -17.01
N HIS A 669 0.59 -12.11 -17.26
CA HIS A 669 0.20 -13.25 -16.44
C HIS A 669 1.13 -14.46 -16.60
N SER A 670 1.59 -14.75 -17.82
CA SER A 670 2.47 -15.89 -18.09
C SER A 670 3.87 -15.72 -17.50
N GLU A 671 4.41 -14.49 -17.57
CA GLU A 671 5.66 -14.10 -16.91
C GLU A 671 5.56 -14.36 -15.42
N PHE A 672 4.52 -13.77 -14.80
CA PHE A 672 4.29 -13.85 -13.37
C PHE A 672 4.01 -15.29 -12.90
N SER A 673 3.14 -16.04 -13.58
CA SER A 673 2.82 -17.43 -13.22
C SER A 673 4.04 -18.34 -13.38
N GLY A 674 4.86 -18.13 -14.42
CA GLY A 674 6.12 -18.84 -14.57
C GLY A 674 7.08 -18.54 -13.42
N TRP A 675 7.20 -17.29 -12.99
CA TRP A 675 7.98 -16.90 -11.80
C TRP A 675 7.45 -17.54 -10.52
N VAL A 676 6.12 -17.56 -10.31
CA VAL A 676 5.50 -18.21 -9.15
C VAL A 676 5.84 -19.70 -9.10
N GLN A 677 5.70 -20.42 -10.22
CA GLN A 677 5.96 -21.86 -10.26
C GLN A 677 7.40 -22.18 -9.85
N GLU A 678 8.37 -21.48 -10.44
CA GLU A 678 9.78 -21.70 -10.13
C GLU A 678 10.12 -21.35 -8.68
N MET A 679 9.50 -20.29 -8.14
CA MET A 679 9.64 -19.96 -6.72
C MET A 679 9.01 -21.03 -5.83
N GLN A 680 7.89 -21.64 -6.21
CA GLN A 680 7.36 -22.80 -5.49
C GLN A 680 8.35 -23.98 -5.51
N ASP A 681 8.92 -24.29 -6.66
CA ASP A 681 9.91 -25.37 -6.79
C ASP A 681 11.15 -25.09 -5.94
N THR A 682 11.63 -23.84 -5.89
CA THR A 682 12.75 -23.44 -5.04
C THR A 682 12.41 -23.51 -3.54
N LEU A 683 11.19 -23.13 -3.15
CA LEU A 683 10.74 -23.27 -1.76
C LEU A 683 10.60 -24.72 -1.34
N LEU A 684 10.18 -25.60 -2.25
CA LEU A 684 10.12 -27.04 -2.01
C LEU A 684 11.51 -27.62 -1.81
N ALA A 685 12.45 -27.33 -2.73
CA ALA A 685 13.84 -27.77 -2.61
C ALA A 685 14.49 -27.28 -1.31
N LEU A 686 14.28 -26.01 -0.94
CA LEU A 686 14.76 -25.47 0.34
C LEU A 686 14.15 -26.19 1.54
N LYS A 687 12.87 -26.58 1.47
CA LYS A 687 12.20 -27.30 2.55
C LYS A 687 12.74 -28.73 2.70
N GLU A 688 13.00 -29.41 1.59
CA GLU A 688 13.61 -30.75 1.58
C GLU A 688 15.01 -30.70 2.20
N GLU A 689 15.87 -29.77 1.75
CA GLU A 689 17.23 -29.58 2.29
C GLU A 689 17.20 -29.28 3.80
N GLN A 690 16.25 -28.45 4.25
CA GLN A 690 16.09 -28.13 5.67
C GLN A 690 15.59 -29.32 6.50
N GLN A 691 14.76 -30.20 5.92
CA GLN A 691 14.29 -31.41 6.60
C GLN A 691 15.41 -32.44 6.76
N GLU A 692 16.28 -32.58 5.75
CA GLU A 692 17.48 -33.41 5.83
C GLU A 692 18.42 -32.92 6.94
N GLN A 693 18.68 -31.60 7.00
CA GLN A 693 19.51 -31.00 8.05
C GLN A 693 18.93 -31.22 9.45
N LEU A 694 17.61 -31.12 9.61
CA LEU A 694 16.94 -31.37 10.89
C LEU A 694 17.04 -32.85 11.31
N ALA A 695 16.90 -33.78 10.35
CA ALA A 695 16.99 -35.21 10.60
C ALA A 695 18.43 -35.66 10.95
N GLU A 696 19.45 -35.09 10.31
CA GLU A 696 20.85 -35.36 10.66
C GLU A 696 21.18 -34.94 12.10
N HIS A 697 20.67 -33.79 12.55
CA HIS A 697 20.82 -33.33 13.92
C HIS A 697 20.17 -34.27 14.95
N GLU A 698 18.97 -34.79 14.65
CA GLU A 698 18.26 -35.75 15.52
C GLU A 698 18.99 -37.10 15.60
N ASN A 699 19.57 -37.56 14.48
CA ASN A 699 20.38 -38.78 14.44
C ASN A 699 21.71 -38.65 15.20
N LEU A 700 22.32 -37.45 15.22
CA LEU A 700 23.54 -37.19 16.00
C LEU A 700 23.29 -37.16 17.52
N GLU A 701 22.10 -36.73 17.97
CA GLU A 701 21.72 -36.77 19.40
C GLU A 701 21.44 -38.19 19.89
N THR A 702 20.88 -39.06 19.04
CA THR A 702 20.58 -40.47 19.37
C THR A 702 21.79 -41.39 19.30
N ALA A 703 22.89 -40.97 18.66
CA ALA A 703 24.12 -41.74 18.50
C ALA A 703 25.20 -41.52 19.60
N LYS A 704 24.85 -41.03 20.80
CA LYS A 704 25.79 -41.03 21.94
C LYS A 704 26.11 -42.47 22.37
N PRO A 705 27.38 -42.87 22.59
CA PRO A 705 27.72 -44.22 22.99
C PRO A 705 27.27 -44.47 24.44
N GLU A 706 26.52 -45.54 24.68
CA GLU A 706 26.35 -46.11 26.01
C GLU A 706 27.72 -46.58 26.51
N THR A 707 28.43 -45.73 27.26
CA THR A 707 29.51 -46.19 28.15
C THR A 707 28.89 -46.96 29.30
N THR A 708 28.63 -48.25 29.09
CA THR A 708 28.36 -49.21 30.16
C THR A 708 29.66 -49.44 30.95
N LEU A 709 29.83 -48.73 32.05
CA LEU A 709 30.83 -49.06 33.08
C LEU A 709 30.36 -50.31 33.84
N THR A 710 30.68 -51.50 33.33
CA THR A 710 30.71 -52.71 34.17
C THR A 710 31.99 -52.70 35.00
N ALA A 711 31.90 -52.20 36.24
CA ALA A 711 32.94 -52.39 37.25
C ALA A 711 32.95 -53.87 37.70
N GLN A 712 33.95 -54.63 37.27
CA GLN A 712 34.33 -55.87 37.93
C GLN A 712 35.10 -55.56 39.21
N VAL A 713 34.56 -55.97 40.35
CA VAL A 713 35.19 -55.93 41.67
C VAL A 713 36.22 -57.07 41.75
N PRO A 714 37.51 -56.79 42.04
CA PRO A 714 38.46 -57.83 42.38
C PRO A 714 38.33 -58.20 43.86
N GLY A 715 38.26 -59.50 44.14
CA GLY A 715 38.23 -60.02 45.50
C GLY A 715 39.54 -59.77 46.26
N ALA A 716 39.41 -59.50 47.56
CA ALA A 716 40.46 -59.72 48.54
C ALA A 716 39.82 -60.20 49.85
N SER A 717 40.07 -61.46 50.15
CA SER A 717 39.97 -62.06 51.48
C SER A 717 41.09 -61.53 52.39
N HIS A 718 40.71 -61.29 53.65
CA HIS A 718 41.48 -60.90 54.84
C HIS A 718 41.71 -59.41 55.10
#